data_AF-A0A8T5DSM1-F1
#
_entry.id   AF-A0A8T5DSM1-F1
#
_cell.length_a   1.000
_cell.length_b   1.000
_cell.length_c   1.000
_cell.angle_alpha   90.00
_cell.angle_beta   90.00
_cell.angle_gamma   90.00
#
_symmetry.space_group_name_H-M   'P 1'
#
loop_
_entity.id
_entity.type
_entity.pdbx_description
1 polymer ?
#
loop_
_entity_poly.entity_id
_entity_poly.type
_entity_poly.pdbx_seq_one_letter_code
_entity_poly.pdbx_strand_id
1 'polypeptide(L)'
;METIFISAAVVVFSLMAISYFTTNGVGTMGEPLRQFSLFLMNKAPVGLVDLFSDRPGSGSRTWMKFGSGWFLLASISGFLAIWHKYDPTALDSLASIGWSYDDGSALQEFTLATLKVAFLYLMVGGAFVAISRSANNRLASEASASMVAVIYTVVLLLNLILIPIIFSFVDITDEASRLDFVSLIINYGVTSMLFTAVLINVLATYSMRKDGTSSVSAWFFIMALTAKLVASTFYLIGEFLESTQTVWMAEQILNGWVPLALIFAVAYHIIPYTTQKPIWSNSLLNAGMVLLFVTVPPFFVGSVGASAILTNIGALLLTFSLIPILATSYNLLATAASNSSAILKNPGALAATLAMFVLPLFAVGGYFTSMDTFTGTAKMADMADMLDNSFMFTVGGLMMLSTVFASYPLASGNNLEDTPKASLAVWFVLLGGITSTITMLIGGFTEIAVSQSAAEDVVASSAGFYLTASALFYLVPIASIMTILVLIKTGNSSNKMVEIGQEVTDIDTYTLIGGVTTIQQLLGRGVGVTTKIIIGESEDTDGGSTIIAVNAELHNDEITEFPEEEAEDEEVEQSKGPAKELVMLLDYLKSSGQTVFDFFRSIDLDSSGEIDGFEFQQALKDSDVGDFPPWEVDGLVSAIDLNGDGKINLPELDISLAKIGAQLLPDEEDEEDEEGEEESTSTPSKEDLNKMKKAELVELAESMGVSTSGTKKDLIEAILGA
;
A
#
# COMPACT_ATOMS: atom_id res chain seq x y z
N MET A 1 29.67 -17.19 24.26
CA MET A 1 28.87 -16.36 23.33
C MET A 1 27.59 -16.02 24.06
N GLU A 2 27.19 -14.76 24.06
CA GLU A 2 25.91 -14.34 24.65
C GLU A 2 24.77 -15.10 23.96
N THR A 3 23.81 -15.61 24.74
CA THR A 3 22.74 -16.49 24.24
C THR A 3 21.85 -15.77 23.23
N ILE A 4 21.80 -14.44 23.31
CA ILE A 4 21.05 -13.57 22.40
C ILE A 4 21.50 -13.68 20.93
N PHE A 5 22.80 -13.84 20.66
CA PHE A 5 23.29 -13.94 19.27
C PHE A 5 22.89 -15.28 18.65
N ILE A 6 22.86 -16.34 19.45
CA ILE A 6 22.44 -17.66 19.03
C ILE A 6 20.94 -17.65 18.73
N SER A 7 20.13 -17.09 19.64
CA SER A 7 18.70 -16.97 19.41
C SER A 7 18.39 -16.10 18.20
N ALA A 8 19.06 -14.94 18.04
CA ALA A 8 18.86 -14.05 16.90
C ALA A 8 19.21 -14.74 15.58
N ALA A 9 20.34 -15.46 15.52
CA ALA A 9 20.73 -16.21 14.33
C ALA A 9 19.71 -17.29 13.95
N VAL A 10 19.19 -18.02 14.93
CA VAL A 10 18.17 -19.06 14.70
C VAL A 10 16.85 -18.45 14.21
N VAL A 11 16.41 -17.32 14.78
CA VAL A 11 15.21 -16.62 14.32
C VAL A 11 15.38 -16.14 12.88
N VAL A 12 16.46 -15.42 12.58
CA VAL A 12 16.71 -14.92 11.22
C VAL A 12 16.83 -16.07 10.22
N PHE A 13 17.52 -17.15 10.59
CA PHE A 13 17.62 -18.34 9.75
C PHE A 13 16.26 -18.99 9.51
N SER A 14 15.42 -19.12 10.54
CA SER A 14 14.08 -19.70 10.41
C SER A 14 13.18 -18.87 9.49
N LEU A 15 13.26 -17.54 9.59
CA LEU A 15 12.53 -16.59 8.76
C LEU A 15 13.03 -16.62 7.31
N MET A 16 14.34 -16.66 7.08
CA MET A 16 14.92 -16.81 5.74
C MET A 16 14.55 -18.15 5.11
N ALA A 17 14.61 -19.24 5.86
CA ALA A 17 14.23 -20.56 5.37
C ALA A 17 12.76 -20.60 4.95
N ILE A 18 11.86 -20.09 5.80
CA ILE A 18 10.43 -20.07 5.49
C ILE A 18 10.14 -19.13 4.32
N SER A 19 10.78 -17.96 4.24
CA SER A 19 10.64 -17.08 3.07
C SER A 19 11.11 -17.77 1.79
N TYR A 20 12.25 -18.48 1.83
CA TYR A 20 12.77 -19.23 0.69
C TYR A 20 11.82 -20.34 0.23
N PHE A 21 11.33 -21.17 1.15
CA PHE A 21 10.40 -22.26 0.82
C PHE A 21 9.02 -21.77 0.39
N THR A 22 8.58 -20.62 0.90
CA THR A 22 7.30 -19.99 0.52
C THR A 22 7.34 -19.47 -0.92
N THR A 23 8.49 -18.93 -1.35
CA THR A 23 8.69 -18.41 -2.71
C THR A 23 9.03 -19.52 -3.72
N ASN A 24 9.99 -20.39 -3.40
CA ASN A 24 10.52 -21.38 -4.34
C ASN A 24 9.78 -22.73 -4.31
N GLY A 25 8.86 -22.92 -3.36
CA GLY A 25 8.20 -24.19 -3.11
C GLY A 25 9.13 -25.23 -2.47
N VAL A 26 8.57 -26.38 -2.11
CA VAL A 26 9.28 -27.49 -1.43
C VAL A 26 9.64 -28.62 -2.43
N GLY A 27 9.81 -28.26 -3.71
CA GLY A 27 10.08 -29.23 -4.79
C GLY A 27 9.01 -30.32 -4.88
N THR A 28 9.45 -31.58 -5.06
CA THR A 28 8.57 -32.75 -5.22
C THR A 28 7.77 -33.12 -3.97
N MET A 29 8.12 -32.58 -2.80
CA MET A 29 7.41 -32.81 -1.54
C MET A 29 6.22 -31.86 -1.33
N GLY A 30 6.03 -30.85 -2.20
CA GLY A 30 4.94 -29.88 -2.05
C GLY A 30 3.55 -30.53 -2.03
N GLU A 31 3.27 -31.42 -2.98
CA GLU A 31 1.96 -32.08 -3.09
C GLU A 31 1.66 -33.04 -1.93
N PRO A 32 2.57 -33.95 -1.53
CA PRO A 32 2.37 -34.77 -0.34
C PRO A 32 2.17 -33.96 0.95
N LEU A 33 2.95 -32.88 1.15
CA LEU A 33 2.82 -32.02 2.33
C LEU A 33 1.49 -31.28 2.35
N ARG A 34 1.00 -30.84 1.19
CA ARG A 34 -0.33 -30.24 1.04
C ARG A 34 -1.42 -31.24 1.40
N GLN A 35 -1.38 -32.45 0.87
CA GLN A 35 -2.36 -33.49 1.21
C GLN A 35 -2.34 -33.86 2.69
N PHE A 36 -1.15 -33.96 3.28
CA PHE A 36 -0.99 -34.19 4.71
C PHE A 36 -1.55 -33.05 5.56
N SER A 37 -1.31 -31.79 5.16
CA SER A 37 -1.88 -30.62 5.83
C SER A 37 -3.41 -30.62 5.80
N LEU A 38 -4.01 -30.92 4.64
CA LEU A 38 -5.46 -31.01 4.48
C LEU A 38 -6.05 -32.16 5.30
N PHE A 39 -5.35 -33.29 5.39
CA PHE A 39 -5.72 -34.39 6.28
C PHE A 39 -5.71 -33.94 7.74
N LEU A 40 -4.64 -33.28 8.19
CA LEU A 40 -4.53 -32.80 9.56
C LEU A 40 -5.60 -31.76 9.91
N MET A 41 -6.05 -30.94 8.96
CA MET A 41 -7.05 -29.91 9.23
C MET A 41 -8.49 -30.39 9.14
N ASN A 42 -8.77 -31.32 8.21
CA ASN A 42 -10.15 -31.74 7.92
C ASN A 42 -10.52 -33.07 8.59
N LYS A 43 -9.54 -33.86 9.03
CA LYS A 43 -9.79 -35.16 9.68
C LYS A 43 -9.28 -35.23 11.12
N ALA A 44 -8.39 -34.33 11.55
CA ALA A 44 -7.92 -34.25 12.92
C ALA A 44 -8.25 -32.86 13.51
N PRO A 45 -8.85 -32.75 14.70
CA PRO A 45 -9.38 -33.81 15.57
C PRO A 45 -10.70 -34.40 15.04
N VAL A 46 -10.81 -35.73 15.09
CA VAL A 46 -11.97 -36.49 14.57
C VAL A 46 -13.27 -36.02 15.24
N GLY A 47 -14.25 -35.61 14.43
CA GLY A 47 -15.59 -35.21 14.87
C GLY A 47 -15.72 -33.80 15.48
N LEU A 48 -14.62 -33.13 15.86
CA LEU A 48 -14.67 -31.76 16.38
C LEU A 48 -14.74 -30.72 15.26
N VAL A 49 -13.97 -30.91 14.18
CA VAL A 49 -13.95 -30.01 13.02
C VAL A 49 -15.32 -29.98 12.32
N ASP A 50 -16.03 -31.11 12.32
CA ASP A 50 -17.35 -31.26 11.69
C ASP A 50 -18.44 -30.40 12.35
N LEU A 51 -18.22 -29.91 13.58
CA LEU A 51 -19.12 -28.97 14.26
C LEU A 51 -19.06 -27.55 13.67
N PHE A 52 -18.06 -27.26 12.84
CA PHE A 52 -17.80 -25.94 12.29
C PHE A 52 -18.16 -25.87 10.81
N SER A 53 -18.69 -24.73 10.39
CA SER A 53 -19.12 -24.55 8.99
C SER A 53 -17.91 -24.36 8.07
N ASP A 54 -17.79 -25.18 7.03
CA ASP A 54 -16.75 -25.05 6.00
C ASP A 54 -17.19 -24.14 4.82
N ARG A 55 -17.95 -23.09 5.12
CA ARG A 55 -18.38 -22.10 4.11
C ARG A 55 -17.25 -21.09 3.86
N PRO A 56 -17.07 -20.58 2.62
CA PRO A 56 -16.08 -19.56 2.34
C PRO A 56 -16.19 -18.36 3.30
N GLY A 57 -15.05 -17.93 3.85
CA GLY A 57 -14.97 -16.81 4.78
C GLY A 57 -15.50 -17.07 6.19
N SER A 58 -16.00 -18.27 6.52
CA SER A 58 -16.51 -18.57 7.86
C SER A 58 -15.41 -18.54 8.93
N GLY A 59 -14.19 -18.95 8.59
CA GLY A 59 -13.03 -18.91 9.48
C GLY A 59 -12.71 -17.48 9.87
N SER A 60 -12.44 -16.63 8.88
CA SER A 60 -12.15 -15.20 9.08
C SER A 60 -13.23 -14.48 9.88
N ARG A 61 -14.52 -14.70 9.57
CA ARG A 61 -15.64 -14.12 10.32
C ARG A 61 -15.67 -14.52 11.78
N THR A 62 -15.34 -15.77 12.09
CA THR A 62 -15.32 -16.27 13.47
C THR A 62 -14.24 -15.57 14.28
N TRP A 63 -13.03 -15.45 13.72
CA TRP A 63 -11.92 -14.71 14.33
C TRP A 63 -12.29 -13.25 14.63
N MET A 64 -12.89 -12.55 13.66
CA MET A 64 -13.28 -11.16 13.85
C MET A 64 -14.39 -10.95 14.89
N LYS A 65 -15.35 -11.88 14.98
CA LYS A 65 -16.44 -11.81 15.97
C LYS A 65 -15.92 -11.96 17.40
N PHE A 66 -15.10 -12.98 17.66
CA PHE A 66 -14.48 -13.15 18.98
C PHE A 66 -13.54 -12.00 19.31
N GLY A 67 -12.72 -11.57 18.35
CA GLY A 67 -11.83 -10.41 18.51
C GLY A 67 -12.56 -9.12 18.84
N SER A 68 -13.71 -8.85 18.21
CA SER A 68 -14.53 -7.68 18.53
C SER A 68 -15.08 -7.72 19.95
N GLY A 69 -15.47 -8.90 20.44
CA GLY A 69 -15.89 -9.10 21.83
C GLY A 69 -14.75 -8.83 22.83
N TRP A 70 -13.56 -9.35 22.56
CA TRP A 70 -12.37 -9.06 23.35
C TRP A 70 -11.97 -7.58 23.32
N PHE A 71 -12.13 -6.91 22.17
CA PHE A 71 -11.81 -5.49 22.04
C PHE A 71 -12.72 -4.60 22.90
N LEU A 72 -14.01 -4.94 23.02
CA LEU A 72 -14.93 -4.25 23.92
C LEU A 72 -14.49 -4.39 25.38
N LEU A 73 -14.16 -5.62 25.80
CA LEU A 73 -13.67 -5.90 27.14
C LEU A 73 -12.36 -5.14 27.43
N ALA A 74 -11.43 -5.14 26.48
CA ALA A 74 -10.16 -4.41 26.57
C ALA A 74 -10.37 -2.89 26.65
N SER A 75 -11.32 -2.34 25.88
CA SER A 75 -11.61 -0.90 25.90
C SER A 75 -12.22 -0.46 27.23
N ILE A 76 -13.16 -1.23 27.78
CA ILE A 76 -13.78 -0.95 29.08
C ILE A 76 -12.74 -1.05 30.20
N SER A 77 -11.93 -2.13 30.21
CA SER A 77 -10.87 -2.29 31.21
C SER A 77 -9.80 -1.21 31.09
N GLY A 78 -9.42 -0.79 29.88
CA GLY A 78 -8.50 0.33 29.66
C GLY A 78 -9.02 1.66 30.22
N PHE A 79 -10.31 1.94 30.08
CA PHE A 79 -10.93 3.10 30.71
C PHE A 79 -10.85 3.00 32.24
N LEU A 80 -11.18 1.83 32.80
CA LEU A 80 -11.10 1.60 34.24
C LEU A 80 -9.68 1.71 34.76
N ALA A 81 -8.66 1.27 34.00
CA ALA A 81 -7.26 1.38 34.38
C ALA A 81 -6.80 2.84 34.47
N ILE A 82 -7.15 3.67 33.46
CA ILE A 82 -6.82 5.10 33.49
C ILE A 82 -7.59 5.81 34.61
N TRP A 83 -8.85 5.41 34.84
CA TRP A 83 -9.67 5.96 35.93
C TRP A 83 -9.13 5.60 37.31
N HIS A 84 -8.69 4.36 37.52
CA HIS A 84 -8.07 3.89 38.76
C HIS A 84 -6.77 4.63 39.04
N LYS A 85 -5.99 4.95 38.00
CA LYS A 85 -4.79 5.79 38.15
C LYS A 85 -5.12 7.21 38.64
N TYR A 86 -6.29 7.73 38.28
CA TYR A 86 -6.76 9.02 38.79
C TYR A 86 -7.28 8.95 40.23
N ASP A 87 -8.13 7.96 40.53
CA ASP A 87 -8.70 7.74 41.86
C ASP A 87 -8.51 6.27 42.27
N PRO A 88 -7.48 5.99 43.11
CA PRO A 88 -7.19 4.63 43.58
C PRO A 88 -8.34 4.01 44.39
N THR A 89 -9.21 4.82 45.00
CA THR A 89 -10.31 4.32 45.84
C THR A 89 -11.62 4.10 45.05
N ALA A 90 -11.66 4.51 43.78
CA ALA A 90 -12.89 4.48 42.98
C ALA A 90 -13.47 3.05 42.82
N LEU A 91 -12.62 2.02 42.87
CA LEU A 91 -13.01 0.63 42.70
C LEU A 91 -13.22 -0.13 44.03
N ASP A 92 -13.00 0.51 45.18
CA ASP A 92 -13.17 -0.13 46.51
C ASP A 92 -14.60 -0.58 46.79
N SER A 93 -15.60 0.01 46.10
CA SER A 93 -16.99 -0.44 46.19
C SER A 93 -17.19 -1.88 45.68
N LEU A 94 -16.32 -2.38 44.80
CA LEU A 94 -16.32 -3.77 44.32
C LEU A 94 -15.76 -4.75 45.37
N ALA A 95 -15.03 -4.26 46.38
CA ALA A 95 -14.60 -5.07 47.53
C ALA A 95 -15.78 -5.65 48.32
N SER A 96 -16.97 -5.06 48.20
CA SER A 96 -18.21 -5.60 48.77
C SER A 96 -18.64 -6.95 48.19
N ILE A 97 -18.16 -7.31 46.98
CA ILE A 97 -18.39 -8.60 46.32
C ILE A 97 -17.20 -9.57 46.58
N GLY A 98 -16.28 -9.20 47.49
CA GLY A 98 -15.08 -9.97 47.82
C GLY A 98 -13.91 -9.75 46.85
N TRP A 99 -13.98 -8.72 46.00
CA TRP A 99 -12.90 -8.32 45.08
C TRP A 99 -12.08 -7.19 45.69
N SER A 100 -11.00 -7.48 46.42
CA SER A 100 -10.03 -6.45 46.79
C SER A 100 -9.13 -6.18 45.58
N TYR A 101 -9.26 -5.00 44.98
CA TYR A 101 -8.24 -4.54 44.03
C TYR A 101 -6.96 -4.25 44.82
N ASP A 102 -5.84 -4.79 44.33
CA ASP A 102 -4.49 -4.39 44.73
C ASP A 102 -4.17 -2.98 44.17
N ASP A 103 -2.91 -2.55 44.20
CA ASP A 103 -2.31 -1.31 43.66
C ASP A 103 -2.62 -0.96 42.17
N GLY A 104 -3.59 -1.63 41.54
CA GLY A 104 -4.00 -1.44 40.14
C GLY A 104 -3.23 -2.28 39.12
N SER A 105 -2.15 -2.95 39.55
CA SER A 105 -1.28 -3.81 38.74
C SER A 105 -2.05 -4.91 37.99
N ALA A 106 -2.88 -5.68 38.69
CA ALA A 106 -3.67 -6.76 38.10
C ALA A 106 -4.67 -6.26 37.03
N LEU A 107 -5.21 -5.04 37.20
CA LEU A 107 -6.11 -4.44 36.21
C LEU A 107 -5.36 -4.04 34.93
N GLN A 108 -4.17 -3.49 35.09
CA GLN A 108 -3.29 -3.09 33.98
C GLN A 108 -2.83 -4.32 33.18
N GLU A 109 -2.39 -5.38 33.86
CA GLU A 109 -2.02 -6.66 33.23
C GLU A 109 -3.20 -7.30 32.49
N PHE A 110 -4.37 -7.33 33.11
CA PHE A 110 -5.59 -7.83 32.47
C PHE A 110 -5.96 -7.01 31.23
N THR A 111 -5.88 -5.68 31.32
CA THR A 111 -6.16 -4.78 30.19
C THR A 111 -5.20 -5.05 29.03
N LEU A 112 -3.90 -5.12 29.31
CA LEU A 112 -2.87 -5.39 28.30
C LEU A 112 -3.07 -6.77 27.66
N ALA A 113 -3.33 -7.80 28.46
CA ALA A 113 -3.56 -9.16 27.97
C ALA A 113 -4.78 -9.24 27.05
N THR A 114 -5.91 -8.67 27.49
CA THR A 114 -7.16 -8.66 26.70
C THR A 114 -7.02 -7.86 25.41
N LEU A 115 -6.29 -6.74 25.45
CA LEU A 115 -6.00 -5.93 24.27
C LEU A 115 -5.13 -6.67 23.25
N LYS A 116 -4.05 -7.33 23.70
CA LYS A 116 -3.18 -8.14 22.85
C LYS A 116 -3.94 -9.29 22.20
N VAL A 117 -4.83 -9.95 22.95
CA VAL A 117 -5.72 -10.99 22.44
C VAL A 117 -6.67 -10.43 21.39
N ALA A 118 -7.38 -9.34 21.68
CA ALA A 118 -8.30 -8.70 20.76
C ALA A 118 -7.63 -8.34 19.43
N PHE A 119 -6.44 -7.73 19.54
CA PHE A 119 -5.61 -7.35 18.42
C PHE A 119 -5.21 -8.57 17.57
N LEU A 120 -4.69 -9.64 18.19
CA LEU A 120 -4.32 -10.86 17.48
C LEU A 120 -5.52 -11.46 16.73
N TYR A 121 -6.69 -11.54 17.38
CA TYR A 121 -7.89 -12.07 16.74
C TYR A 121 -8.30 -11.30 15.49
N LEU A 122 -8.37 -9.98 15.62
CA LEU A 122 -8.81 -9.13 14.54
C LEU A 122 -7.79 -9.11 13.41
N MET A 123 -6.51 -8.89 13.70
CA MET A 123 -5.49 -8.84 12.66
C MET A 123 -5.33 -10.16 11.92
N VAL A 124 -5.33 -11.30 12.62
CA VAL A 124 -5.28 -12.63 11.98
C VAL A 124 -6.54 -12.87 11.13
N GLY A 125 -7.72 -12.50 11.63
CA GLY A 125 -8.96 -12.56 10.86
C GLY A 125 -8.91 -11.71 9.59
N GLY A 126 -8.39 -10.49 9.67
CA GLY A 126 -8.18 -9.59 8.54
C GLY A 126 -7.18 -10.13 7.52
N ALA A 127 -6.07 -10.69 7.99
CA ALA A 127 -5.04 -11.30 7.17
C ALA A 127 -5.54 -12.58 6.47
N PHE A 128 -6.45 -13.35 7.08
CA PHE A 128 -7.12 -14.46 6.40
C PHE A 128 -7.91 -14.02 5.17
N VAL A 129 -8.58 -12.86 5.23
CA VAL A 129 -9.29 -12.31 4.05
C VAL A 129 -8.28 -11.95 2.96
N ALA A 130 -7.17 -11.32 3.33
CA ALA A 130 -6.14 -10.96 2.37
C ALA A 130 -5.53 -12.17 1.67
N ILE A 131 -5.26 -13.24 2.42
CA ILE A 131 -4.63 -14.45 1.88
C ILE A 131 -5.61 -15.31 1.08
N SER A 132 -6.87 -15.40 1.51
CA SER A 132 -7.88 -16.21 0.82
C SER A 132 -8.18 -15.66 -0.57
N ARG A 133 -8.07 -14.34 -0.77
CA ARG A 133 -8.20 -13.71 -2.09
C ARG A 133 -7.11 -14.09 -3.07
N SER A 134 -5.90 -14.37 -2.58
CA SER A 134 -4.82 -14.92 -3.41
C SER A 134 -5.07 -16.38 -3.80
N ALA A 135 -6.06 -17.05 -3.17
CA ALA A 135 -6.38 -18.47 -3.30
C ALA A 135 -7.88 -18.69 -3.58
N ASN A 136 -8.38 -18.14 -4.70
CA ASN A 136 -9.78 -18.30 -5.15
C ASN A 136 -10.84 -17.94 -4.09
N ASN A 137 -10.59 -16.90 -3.29
CA ASN A 137 -11.48 -16.38 -2.24
C ASN A 137 -11.85 -17.38 -1.13
N ARG A 138 -11.02 -18.39 -0.86
CA ARG A 138 -11.27 -19.38 0.20
C ARG A 138 -10.00 -19.81 0.92
N LEU A 139 -10.09 -20.08 2.22
CA LEU A 139 -9.03 -20.79 2.94
C LEU A 139 -9.01 -22.29 2.59
N ALA A 140 -7.86 -22.94 2.76
CA ALA A 140 -7.71 -24.38 2.56
C ALA A 140 -8.66 -25.20 3.45
N SER A 141 -8.92 -24.74 4.67
CA SER A 141 -9.93 -25.30 5.58
C SER A 141 -10.55 -24.19 6.43
N GLU A 142 -11.80 -23.83 6.15
CA GLU A 142 -12.50 -22.77 6.89
C GLU A 142 -12.99 -23.29 8.26
N ALA A 143 -13.33 -24.57 8.32
CA ALA A 143 -13.73 -25.25 9.54
C ALA A 143 -12.59 -25.33 10.57
N SER A 144 -11.37 -25.67 10.16
CA SER A 144 -10.22 -25.68 11.09
C SER A 144 -9.87 -24.28 11.61
N ALA A 145 -9.95 -23.25 10.75
CA ALA A 145 -9.71 -21.86 11.15
C ALA A 145 -10.72 -21.40 12.22
N SER A 146 -12.01 -21.69 12.01
CA SER A 146 -13.06 -21.33 12.98
C SER A 146 -12.98 -22.14 14.27
N MET A 147 -12.64 -23.43 14.20
CA MET A 147 -12.38 -24.27 15.37
C MET A 147 -11.26 -23.69 16.23
N VAL A 148 -10.12 -23.33 15.63
CA VAL A 148 -8.97 -22.78 16.37
C VAL A 148 -9.34 -21.48 17.08
N ALA A 149 -10.14 -20.60 16.47
CA ALA A 149 -10.64 -19.40 17.15
C ALA A 149 -11.47 -19.70 18.40
N VAL A 150 -12.37 -20.69 18.33
CA VAL A 150 -13.19 -21.06 19.50
C VAL A 150 -12.32 -21.68 20.59
N ILE A 151 -11.46 -22.63 20.24
CA ILE A 151 -10.57 -23.29 21.21
C ILE A 151 -9.64 -22.25 21.84
N TYR A 152 -9.07 -21.34 21.05
CA TYR A 152 -8.19 -20.30 21.58
C TYR A 152 -8.94 -19.37 22.55
N THR A 153 -10.20 -19.01 22.26
CA THR A 153 -11.02 -18.20 23.18
C THR A 153 -11.30 -18.94 24.49
N VAL A 154 -11.62 -20.23 24.40
CA VAL A 154 -11.84 -21.07 25.59
C VAL A 154 -10.57 -21.17 26.43
N VAL A 155 -9.43 -21.44 25.80
CA VAL A 155 -8.12 -21.52 26.49
C VAL A 155 -7.78 -20.20 27.19
N LEU A 156 -8.04 -19.07 26.55
CA LEU A 156 -7.78 -17.75 27.15
C LEU A 156 -8.75 -17.41 28.29
N LEU A 157 -10.04 -17.75 28.17
CA LEU A 157 -10.99 -17.59 29.27
C LEU A 157 -10.62 -18.46 30.47
N LEU A 158 -10.16 -19.68 30.21
CA LEU A 158 -9.64 -20.56 31.24
C LEU A 158 -8.44 -19.94 31.94
N ASN A 159 -7.46 -19.44 31.18
CA ASN A 159 -6.23 -18.88 31.73
C ASN A 159 -6.45 -17.57 32.49
N LEU A 160 -7.15 -16.62 31.87
CA LEU A 160 -7.23 -15.25 32.36
C LEU A 160 -8.30 -15.07 33.45
N ILE A 161 -9.35 -15.90 33.44
CA ILE A 161 -10.51 -15.72 34.32
C ILE A 161 -10.68 -16.93 35.24
N LEU A 162 -10.83 -18.13 34.66
CA LEU A 162 -11.29 -19.28 35.44
C LEU A 162 -10.21 -19.81 36.41
N ILE A 163 -8.96 -19.90 35.97
CA ILE A 163 -7.85 -20.41 36.78
C ILE A 163 -7.60 -19.52 38.00
N PRO A 164 -7.45 -18.17 37.87
CA PRO A 164 -7.32 -17.30 39.03
C PRO A 164 -8.50 -17.40 40.01
N ILE A 165 -9.73 -17.48 39.50
CA ILE A 165 -10.92 -17.63 40.34
C ILE A 165 -10.89 -18.96 41.11
N ILE A 166 -10.57 -20.08 40.44
CA ILE A 166 -10.53 -21.39 41.11
C ILE A 166 -9.45 -21.41 42.20
N PHE A 167 -8.26 -20.87 41.90
CA PHE A 167 -7.16 -20.83 42.86
C PHE A 167 -7.48 -19.94 44.06
N SER A 168 -8.23 -18.84 43.88
CA SER A 168 -8.72 -18.03 45.00
C SER A 168 -9.66 -18.76 45.97
N PHE A 169 -10.28 -19.87 45.54
CA PHE A 169 -11.17 -20.70 46.38
C PHE A 169 -10.49 -21.96 46.95
N VAL A 170 -9.24 -22.25 46.58
CA VAL A 170 -8.53 -23.45 47.01
C VAL A 170 -7.20 -23.05 47.65
N ASP A 171 -7.05 -23.32 48.94
CA ASP A 171 -5.83 -23.02 49.69
C ASP A 171 -4.69 -23.95 49.25
N ILE A 172 -3.93 -23.52 48.24
CA ILE A 172 -2.81 -24.25 47.64
C ILE A 172 -1.51 -23.69 48.22
N THR A 173 -0.63 -24.58 48.68
CA THR A 173 0.74 -24.19 49.03
C THR A 173 1.47 -23.70 47.78
N ASP A 174 2.01 -22.48 47.87
CA ASP A 174 2.74 -21.80 46.77
C ASP A 174 1.87 -21.50 45.54
N GLU A 175 0.71 -20.88 45.77
CA GLU A 175 -0.29 -20.52 44.75
C GLU A 175 0.30 -19.73 43.56
N ALA A 176 1.11 -18.72 43.86
CA ALA A 176 1.65 -17.79 42.86
C ALA A 176 2.60 -18.47 41.86
N SER A 177 3.54 -19.30 42.33
CA SER A 177 4.51 -19.98 41.44
C SER A 177 3.84 -20.99 40.52
N ARG A 178 2.80 -21.68 41.02
CA ARG A 178 2.04 -22.67 40.24
C ARG A 178 1.12 -22.00 39.22
N LEU A 179 0.51 -20.87 39.57
CA LEU A 179 -0.28 -20.07 38.64
C LEU A 179 0.60 -19.53 37.49
N ASP A 180 1.78 -19.00 37.81
CA ASP A 180 2.70 -18.50 36.81
C ASP A 180 3.17 -19.61 35.86
N PHE A 181 3.58 -20.77 36.41
CA PHE A 181 3.94 -21.93 35.59
C PHE A 181 2.80 -22.42 34.68
N VAL A 182 1.57 -22.48 35.19
CA VAL A 182 0.41 -22.88 34.39
C VAL A 182 0.11 -21.85 33.30
N SER A 183 0.17 -20.55 33.63
CA SER A 183 -0.02 -19.45 32.70
C SER A 183 1.03 -19.47 31.59
N LEU A 184 2.29 -19.71 31.92
CA LEU A 184 3.41 -19.87 30.99
C LEU A 184 3.12 -20.98 29.96
N ILE A 185 2.75 -22.17 30.44
CA ILE A 185 2.48 -23.34 29.57
C ILE A 185 1.26 -23.08 28.68
N ILE A 186 0.23 -22.41 29.17
CA ILE A 186 -0.96 -22.11 28.36
C ILE A 186 -0.67 -21.01 27.32
N ASN A 187 -0.09 -19.90 27.73
CA ASN A 187 0.14 -18.73 26.87
C ASN A 187 1.17 -18.97 25.78
N TYR A 188 2.20 -19.79 26.04
CA TYR A 188 3.26 -20.03 25.05
C TYR A 188 3.23 -21.46 24.51
N GLY A 189 2.89 -22.46 25.33
CA GLY A 189 2.85 -23.87 24.90
C GLY A 189 1.59 -24.20 24.12
N VAL A 190 0.42 -24.15 24.77
CA VAL A 190 -0.86 -24.49 24.13
C VAL A 190 -1.15 -23.53 22.97
N THR A 191 -0.92 -22.24 23.15
CA THR A 191 -1.13 -21.24 22.11
C THR A 191 -0.23 -21.47 20.89
N SER A 192 1.03 -21.87 21.05
CA SER A 192 1.89 -22.16 19.89
C SER A 192 1.39 -23.39 19.09
N MET A 193 0.83 -24.40 19.75
CA MET A 193 0.19 -25.52 19.05
C MET A 193 -1.00 -25.07 18.20
N LEU A 194 -1.86 -24.20 18.74
CA LEU A 194 -3.01 -23.64 18.02
C LEU A 194 -2.57 -22.77 16.83
N PHE A 195 -1.58 -21.90 17.03
CA PHE A 195 -1.04 -21.06 15.96
C PHE A 195 -0.24 -21.87 14.92
N THR A 196 0.27 -23.05 15.26
CA THR A 196 0.84 -23.98 14.28
C THR A 196 -0.23 -24.48 13.32
N ALA A 197 -1.42 -24.82 13.83
CA ALA A 197 -2.56 -25.18 12.97
C ALA A 197 -2.99 -24.02 12.07
N VAL A 198 -2.97 -22.78 12.58
CA VAL A 198 -3.21 -21.57 11.77
C VAL A 198 -2.16 -21.42 10.67
N LEU A 199 -0.87 -21.55 11.00
CA LEU A 199 0.21 -21.45 10.02
C LEU A 199 0.09 -22.54 8.94
N ILE A 200 -0.21 -23.78 9.31
CA ILE A 200 -0.42 -24.88 8.36
C ILE A 200 -1.55 -24.54 7.40
N ASN A 201 -2.68 -24.01 7.90
CA ASN A 201 -3.82 -23.61 7.07
C ASN A 201 -3.45 -22.47 6.11
N VAL A 202 -2.69 -21.49 6.62
CA VAL A 202 -2.21 -20.35 5.84
C VAL A 202 -1.26 -20.79 4.72
N LEU A 203 -0.28 -21.63 5.02
CA LEU A 203 0.67 -22.16 4.03
C LEU A 203 -0.04 -23.04 3.00
N ALA A 204 -0.99 -23.87 3.43
CA ALA A 204 -1.82 -24.68 2.53
C ALA A 204 -2.66 -23.80 1.61
N THR A 205 -3.25 -22.72 2.13
CA THR A 205 -4.01 -21.75 1.32
C THR A 205 -3.09 -21.05 0.32
N TYR A 206 -1.92 -20.59 0.78
CA TYR A 206 -0.94 -19.91 -0.07
C TYR A 206 -0.33 -20.82 -1.16
N SER A 207 -0.36 -22.15 -0.96
CA SER A 207 0.04 -23.13 -1.98
C SER A 207 -0.97 -23.29 -3.12
N MET A 208 -2.21 -22.82 -2.96
CA MET A 208 -3.27 -22.90 -3.99
C MET A 208 -3.24 -21.71 -4.96
N ARG A 209 -2.28 -20.79 -4.82
CA ARG A 209 -2.14 -19.62 -5.69
C ARG A 209 -1.82 -20.00 -7.14
N LYS A 210 -2.24 -19.18 -8.10
CA LYS A 210 -1.80 -19.29 -9.51
C LYS A 210 -0.31 -18.91 -9.60
N ASP A 211 0.45 -19.62 -10.43
CA ASP A 211 1.91 -19.43 -10.57
C ASP A 211 2.29 -17.96 -10.83
N GLY A 212 3.35 -17.48 -10.15
CA GLY A 212 3.87 -16.11 -10.32
C GLY A 212 3.23 -15.02 -9.45
N THR A 213 2.18 -15.31 -8.66
CA THR A 213 1.54 -14.30 -7.80
C THR A 213 2.12 -14.31 -6.38
N SER A 214 2.91 -13.30 -6.00
CA SER A 214 3.35 -13.10 -4.60
C SER A 214 2.60 -11.93 -3.96
N SER A 215 1.65 -12.23 -3.07
CA SER A 215 0.99 -11.20 -2.27
C SER A 215 1.89 -10.71 -1.13
N VAL A 216 2.14 -9.40 -1.08
CA VAL A 216 2.88 -8.72 0.00
C VAL A 216 2.23 -8.96 1.36
N SER A 217 0.90 -8.87 1.41
CA SER A 217 0.12 -9.12 2.63
C SER A 217 0.34 -10.54 3.15
N ALA A 218 0.36 -11.52 2.24
CA ALA A 218 0.61 -12.91 2.59
C ALA A 218 2.01 -13.12 3.17
N TRP A 219 3.01 -12.45 2.63
CA TRP A 219 4.38 -12.51 3.13
C TRP A 219 4.47 -12.01 4.58
N PHE A 220 3.97 -10.80 4.87
CA PHE A 220 3.99 -10.26 6.24
C PHE A 220 3.22 -11.16 7.21
N PHE A 221 2.09 -11.72 6.78
CA PHE A 221 1.29 -12.60 7.62
C PHE A 221 1.98 -13.92 7.94
N ILE A 222 2.56 -14.58 6.94
CA ILE A 222 3.34 -15.82 7.14
C ILE A 222 4.52 -15.55 8.07
N MET A 223 5.27 -14.47 7.83
CA MET A 223 6.42 -14.11 8.66
C MET A 223 6.02 -13.75 10.10
N ALA A 224 4.89 -13.07 10.30
CA ALA A 224 4.36 -12.79 11.64
C ALA A 224 4.00 -14.07 12.41
N LEU A 225 3.33 -15.03 11.75
CA LEU A 225 2.98 -16.32 12.37
C LEU A 225 4.22 -17.15 12.69
N THR A 226 5.19 -17.18 11.79
CA THR A 226 6.48 -17.84 12.01
C THR A 226 7.23 -17.22 13.17
N ALA A 227 7.39 -15.89 13.17
CA ALA A 227 8.07 -15.17 14.25
C ALA A 227 7.39 -15.42 15.59
N LYS A 228 6.05 -15.43 15.63
CA LYS A 228 5.27 -15.77 16.82
C LYS A 228 5.60 -17.17 17.35
N LEU A 229 5.60 -18.19 16.49
CA LEU A 229 5.85 -19.58 16.91
C LEU A 229 7.26 -19.79 17.44
N VAL A 230 8.26 -19.25 16.72
CA VAL A 230 9.67 -19.34 17.12
C VAL A 230 9.88 -18.61 18.45
N ALA A 231 9.35 -17.39 18.59
CA ALA A 231 9.47 -16.62 19.82
C ALA A 231 8.74 -17.26 21.00
N SER A 232 7.54 -17.82 20.82
CA SER A 232 6.85 -18.56 21.90
C SER A 232 7.66 -19.79 22.37
N THR A 233 8.35 -20.47 21.46
CA THR A 233 9.23 -21.59 21.81
C THR A 233 10.47 -21.10 22.56
N PHE A 234 11.06 -19.98 22.14
CA PHE A 234 12.18 -19.36 22.84
C PHE A 234 11.82 -18.81 24.21
N TYR A 235 10.61 -18.31 24.40
CA TYR A 235 10.14 -17.91 25.71
C TYR A 235 10.13 -19.12 26.66
N LEU A 236 9.50 -20.23 26.24
CA LEU A 236 9.44 -21.46 27.06
C LEU A 236 10.82 -22.04 27.36
N ILE A 237 11.68 -22.16 26.35
CA ILE A 237 13.03 -22.70 26.51
C ILE A 237 13.88 -21.73 27.34
N GLY A 238 13.72 -20.43 27.14
CA GLY A 238 14.43 -19.38 27.87
C GLY A 238 14.13 -19.43 29.35
N GLU A 239 12.85 -19.53 29.73
CA GLU A 239 12.44 -19.70 31.12
C GLU A 239 12.95 -21.02 31.71
N PHE A 240 12.84 -22.13 30.97
CA PHE A 240 13.32 -23.42 31.44
C PHE A 240 14.84 -23.48 31.63
N LEU A 241 15.59 -22.74 30.82
CA LEU A 241 17.05 -22.64 30.88
C LEU A 241 17.53 -21.45 31.73
N GLU A 242 16.63 -20.71 32.37
CA GLU A 242 16.91 -19.50 33.15
C GLU A 242 17.74 -18.45 32.37
N SER A 243 17.56 -18.38 31.04
CA SER A 243 18.28 -17.49 30.13
C SER A 243 17.49 -16.20 29.90
N THR A 244 17.75 -15.18 30.72
CA THR A 244 17.09 -13.87 30.67
C THR A 244 17.19 -13.19 29.30
N GLN A 245 18.34 -13.30 28.62
CA GLN A 245 18.55 -12.72 27.30
C GLN A 245 17.67 -13.38 26.21
N THR A 246 17.43 -14.69 26.32
CA THR A 246 16.57 -15.41 25.37
C THR A 246 15.10 -15.06 25.58
N VAL A 247 14.66 -14.96 26.84
CA VAL A 247 13.30 -14.53 27.21
C VAL A 247 13.06 -13.11 26.71
N TRP A 248 13.97 -12.18 26.99
CA TRP A 248 13.86 -10.80 26.51
C TRP A 248 13.71 -10.73 24.99
N MET A 249 14.54 -11.47 24.23
CA MET A 249 14.44 -11.48 22.78
C MET A 249 13.08 -12.04 22.30
N ALA A 250 12.57 -13.07 22.96
CA ALA A 250 11.25 -13.63 22.66
C ALA A 250 10.14 -12.59 22.91
N GLU A 251 10.21 -11.84 24.00
CA GLU A 251 9.27 -10.75 24.30
C GLU A 251 9.29 -9.66 23.23
N GLN A 252 10.48 -9.23 22.81
CA GLN A 252 10.61 -8.20 21.77
C GLN A 252 10.02 -8.65 20.44
N ILE A 253 10.17 -9.92 20.07
CA ILE A 253 9.56 -10.47 18.86
C ILE A 253 8.03 -10.53 19.01
N LEU A 254 7.54 -11.02 20.15
CA LEU A 254 6.09 -11.20 20.36
C LEU A 254 5.33 -9.89 20.51
N ASN A 255 5.93 -8.87 21.13
CA ASN A 255 5.30 -7.59 21.40
C ASN A 255 5.66 -6.51 20.36
N GLY A 256 6.81 -6.62 19.70
CA GLY A 256 7.26 -5.68 18.67
C GLY A 256 6.99 -6.17 17.25
N TRP A 257 7.69 -7.23 16.82
CA TRP A 257 7.64 -7.70 15.41
C TRP A 257 6.26 -8.21 15.01
N VAL A 258 5.66 -9.08 15.81
CA VAL A 258 4.40 -9.74 15.46
C VAL A 258 3.27 -8.71 15.27
N PRO A 259 3.03 -7.74 16.18
CA PRO A 259 1.99 -6.76 15.99
C PRO A 259 2.21 -5.84 14.79
N LEU A 260 3.43 -5.34 14.58
CA LEU A 260 3.74 -4.49 13.43
C LEU A 260 3.59 -5.24 12.10
N ALA A 261 4.08 -6.47 12.02
CA ALA A 261 3.93 -7.30 10.82
C ALA A 261 2.47 -7.60 10.50
N LEU A 262 1.64 -7.84 11.52
CA LEU A 262 0.19 -8.03 11.37
C LEU A 262 -0.53 -6.75 10.91
N ILE A 263 -0.17 -5.59 11.47
CA ILE A 263 -0.66 -4.28 11.02
C ILE A 263 -0.34 -4.08 9.54
N PHE A 264 0.92 -4.31 9.15
CA PHE A 264 1.34 -4.16 7.76
C PHE A 264 0.66 -5.16 6.83
N ALA A 265 0.51 -6.42 7.25
CA ALA A 265 -0.21 -7.43 6.46
C ALA A 265 -1.63 -6.95 6.11
N VAL A 266 -2.36 -6.42 7.09
CA VAL A 266 -3.73 -5.93 6.88
C VAL A 266 -3.73 -4.62 6.08
N ALA A 267 -2.82 -3.68 6.37
CA ALA A 267 -2.77 -2.38 5.71
C ALA A 267 -2.40 -2.48 4.21
N TYR A 268 -1.42 -3.32 3.86
CA TYR A 268 -1.05 -3.62 2.47
C TYR A 268 -2.13 -4.35 1.68
N HIS A 269 -3.14 -4.89 2.35
CA HIS A 269 -4.33 -5.42 1.67
C HIS A 269 -5.40 -4.33 1.52
N ILE A 270 -5.80 -3.67 2.61
CA ILE A 270 -6.97 -2.78 2.62
C ILE A 270 -6.72 -1.51 1.81
N ILE A 271 -5.56 -0.85 1.98
CA ILE A 271 -5.31 0.45 1.35
C ILE A 271 -5.27 0.32 -0.18
N PRO A 272 -4.40 -0.53 -0.77
CA PRO A 272 -4.36 -0.70 -2.23
C PRO A 272 -5.70 -1.23 -2.80
N TYR A 273 -6.37 -2.12 -2.06
CA TYR A 273 -7.68 -2.63 -2.48
C TYR A 273 -8.74 -1.54 -2.58
N THR A 274 -8.73 -0.55 -1.68
CA THR A 274 -9.73 0.53 -1.75
C THR A 274 -9.37 1.63 -2.74
N THR A 275 -8.08 1.89 -2.95
CA THR A 275 -7.63 2.88 -3.94
C THR A 275 -7.68 2.36 -5.36
N GLN A 276 -7.68 1.02 -5.55
CA GLN A 276 -7.56 0.35 -6.85
C GLN A 276 -6.29 0.82 -7.59
N LYS A 277 -5.22 1.08 -6.82
CA LYS A 277 -3.92 1.54 -7.34
C LYS A 277 -2.80 0.69 -6.74
N PRO A 278 -1.73 0.42 -7.50
CA PRO A 278 -0.59 -0.34 -7.02
C PRO A 278 0.15 0.40 -5.88
N ILE A 279 0.96 -0.34 -5.13
CA ILE A 279 1.82 0.21 -4.08
C ILE A 279 2.79 1.22 -4.69
N TRP A 280 2.93 2.38 -4.04
CA TRP A 280 3.67 3.52 -4.58
C TRP A 280 5.17 3.24 -4.87
N SER A 281 5.90 2.57 -3.96
CA SER A 281 7.32 2.26 -4.14
C SER A 281 7.69 0.84 -3.72
N ASN A 282 8.31 0.11 -4.66
CA ASN A 282 8.86 -1.23 -4.42
C ASN A 282 10.14 -1.21 -3.56
N SER A 283 11.00 -0.19 -3.70
CA SER A 283 12.21 -0.08 -2.88
C SER A 283 11.84 0.15 -1.40
N LEU A 284 10.85 1.00 -1.17
CA LEU A 284 10.38 1.32 0.18
C LEU A 284 9.64 0.13 0.82
N LEU A 285 8.90 -0.62 0.01
CA LEU A 285 8.32 -1.89 0.40
C LEU A 285 9.39 -2.90 0.85
N ASN A 286 10.42 -3.13 0.04
CA ASN A 286 11.50 -4.07 0.35
C ASN A 286 12.27 -3.67 1.62
N ALA A 287 12.54 -2.37 1.79
CA ALA A 287 13.14 -1.83 3.01
C ALA A 287 12.27 -2.13 4.23
N GLY A 288 10.95 -1.89 4.14
CA GLY A 288 9.99 -2.22 5.19
C GLY A 288 9.90 -3.71 5.52
N MET A 289 9.85 -4.56 4.49
CA MET A 289 9.76 -6.02 4.65
C MET A 289 11.01 -6.59 5.33
N VAL A 290 12.20 -6.25 4.87
CA VAL A 290 13.45 -6.85 5.39
C VAL A 290 13.83 -6.24 6.74
N LEU A 291 13.82 -4.91 6.87
CA LEU A 291 14.36 -4.25 8.06
C LEU A 291 13.48 -4.46 9.29
N LEU A 292 12.17 -4.71 9.15
CA LEU A 292 11.29 -4.99 10.28
C LEU A 292 11.77 -6.20 11.11
N PHE A 293 12.24 -7.26 10.45
CA PHE A 293 12.67 -8.51 11.10
C PHE A 293 14.17 -8.56 11.42
N VAL A 294 14.88 -7.43 11.23
CA VAL A 294 16.31 -7.29 11.57
C VAL A 294 16.50 -6.28 12.71
N THR A 295 15.60 -5.31 12.82
CA THR A 295 15.68 -4.21 13.79
C THR A 295 14.89 -4.52 15.06
N VAL A 296 15.08 -3.73 16.12
CA VAL A 296 14.34 -3.86 17.39
C VAL A 296 13.29 -2.74 17.44
N PRO A 297 11.98 -3.03 17.29
CA PRO A 297 10.95 -2.01 17.32
C PRO A 297 11.00 -1.16 18.58
N PRO A 298 10.61 0.13 18.50
CA PRO A 298 10.72 1.06 19.61
C PRO A 298 9.53 0.95 20.59
N PHE A 299 8.92 -0.23 20.69
CA PHE A 299 7.72 -0.49 21.49
C PHE A 299 7.95 -1.71 22.37
N PHE A 300 7.45 -1.69 23.60
CA PHE A 300 7.56 -2.78 24.58
C PHE A 300 9.00 -3.18 24.90
N VAL A 301 9.94 -2.23 24.88
CA VAL A 301 11.36 -2.49 25.13
C VAL A 301 11.66 -2.48 26.63
N GLY A 302 11.98 -3.66 27.17
CA GLY A 302 12.47 -3.82 28.55
C GLY A 302 14.00 -3.65 28.65
N SER A 303 14.50 -3.46 29.87
CA SER A 303 15.95 -3.43 30.13
C SER A 303 16.60 -4.79 29.90
N VAL A 304 17.79 -4.82 29.30
CA VAL A 304 18.58 -6.05 29.14
C VAL A 304 19.77 -6.05 30.08
N GLY A 305 19.87 -7.09 30.92
CA GLY A 305 21.10 -7.39 31.67
C GLY A 305 22.21 -7.90 30.75
N ALA A 306 22.87 -7.01 30.01
CA ALA A 306 23.89 -7.38 29.04
C ALA A 306 25.16 -6.54 29.08
N SER A 307 26.17 -6.99 28.33
CA SER A 307 27.43 -6.26 28.17
C SER A 307 27.22 -4.95 27.41
N ALA A 308 28.12 -3.98 27.63
CA ALA A 308 28.08 -2.68 26.94
C ALA A 308 28.08 -2.80 25.40
N ILE A 309 28.71 -3.84 24.86
CA ILE A 309 28.73 -4.10 23.41
C ILE A 309 27.32 -4.44 22.92
N LEU A 310 26.60 -5.32 23.62
CA LEU A 310 25.24 -5.68 23.24
C LEU A 310 24.27 -4.51 23.42
N THR A 311 24.39 -3.75 24.50
CA THR A 311 23.57 -2.55 24.70
C THR A 311 23.81 -1.53 23.58
N ASN A 312 25.06 -1.34 23.13
CA ASN A 312 25.32 -0.43 22.01
C ASN A 312 24.74 -0.95 20.68
N ILE A 313 24.86 -2.27 20.40
CA ILE A 313 24.27 -2.87 19.20
C ILE A 313 22.75 -2.79 19.24
N GLY A 314 22.13 -3.14 20.36
CA GLY A 314 20.68 -3.07 20.54
C GLY A 314 20.15 -1.64 20.40
N ALA A 315 20.87 -0.65 20.94
CA ALA A 315 20.54 0.76 20.78
C ALA A 315 20.60 1.21 19.31
N LEU A 316 21.62 0.77 18.54
CA LEU A 316 21.69 1.02 17.10
C LEU A 316 20.54 0.34 16.35
N LEU A 317 20.21 -0.91 16.67
CA LEU A 317 19.09 -1.61 16.05
C LEU A 317 17.74 -0.97 16.38
N LEU A 318 17.61 -0.39 17.58
CA LEU A 318 16.45 0.40 17.99
C LEU A 318 16.36 1.69 17.15
N THR A 319 17.47 2.40 16.92
CA THR A 319 17.48 3.57 16.01
C THR A 319 17.07 3.21 14.57
N PHE A 320 17.59 2.10 14.04
CA PHE A 320 17.28 1.66 12.68
C PHE A 320 15.85 1.15 12.53
N SER A 321 15.17 0.80 13.62
CA SER A 321 13.77 0.35 13.58
C SER A 321 12.77 1.42 13.14
N LEU A 322 13.15 2.71 13.22
CA LEU A 322 12.34 3.79 12.67
C LEU A 322 12.25 3.70 11.14
N ILE A 323 13.29 3.18 10.47
CA ILE A 323 13.33 3.05 9.01
C ILE A 323 12.18 2.18 8.48
N PRO A 324 12.01 0.91 8.90
CA PRO A 324 10.91 0.09 8.38
C PRO A 324 9.54 0.69 8.70
N ILE A 325 9.34 1.29 9.87
CA ILE A 325 8.06 1.90 10.26
C ILE A 325 7.74 3.10 9.37
N LEU A 326 8.70 4.02 9.19
CA LEU A 326 8.52 5.20 8.34
C LEU A 326 8.37 4.81 6.87
N ALA A 327 9.14 3.83 6.41
CA ALA A 327 9.08 3.32 5.06
C ALA A 327 7.70 2.75 4.74
N THR A 328 7.18 1.83 5.56
CA THR A 328 5.86 1.24 5.31
C THR A 328 4.73 2.25 5.45
N SER A 329 4.77 3.11 6.48
CA SER A 329 3.78 4.18 6.67
C SER A 329 3.74 5.11 5.47
N TYR A 330 4.88 5.64 5.03
CA TYR A 330 4.93 6.57 3.91
C TYR A 330 4.50 5.90 2.60
N ASN A 331 4.93 4.66 2.36
CA ASN A 331 4.54 3.91 1.16
C ASN A 331 3.01 3.75 1.06
N LEU A 332 2.37 3.39 2.18
CA LEU A 332 0.92 3.21 2.26
C LEU A 332 0.17 4.54 2.22
N LEU A 333 0.69 5.61 2.84
CA LEU A 333 0.10 6.94 2.77
C LEU A 333 0.18 7.55 1.37
N ALA A 334 1.30 7.37 0.66
CA ALA A 334 1.43 7.79 -0.74
C ALA A 334 0.48 7.01 -1.64
N THR A 335 0.35 5.70 -1.41
CA THR A 335 -0.65 4.86 -2.09
C THR A 335 -2.07 5.36 -1.80
N ALA A 336 -2.37 5.73 -0.55
CA ALA A 336 -3.65 6.29 -0.17
C ALA A 336 -3.97 7.64 -0.81
N ALA A 337 -2.97 8.53 -0.91
CA ALA A 337 -3.13 9.87 -1.48
C ALA A 337 -3.56 9.84 -2.95
N SER A 338 -3.19 8.78 -3.67
CA SER A 338 -3.51 8.61 -5.10
C SER A 338 -5.01 8.50 -5.41
N ASN A 339 -5.84 8.13 -4.43
CA ASN A 339 -7.30 8.12 -4.52
C ASN A 339 -7.95 8.37 -3.14
N SER A 340 -7.77 9.59 -2.64
CA SER A 340 -8.28 10.00 -1.32
C SER A 340 -9.81 9.96 -1.21
N SER A 341 -10.53 10.20 -2.31
CA SER A 341 -11.99 10.15 -2.38
C SER A 341 -12.54 8.75 -2.06
N ALA A 342 -11.92 7.70 -2.62
CA ALA A 342 -12.32 6.32 -2.34
C ALA A 342 -12.08 5.94 -0.86
N ILE A 343 -10.96 6.38 -0.30
CA ILE A 343 -10.63 6.13 1.12
C ILE A 343 -11.61 6.81 2.05
N LEU A 344 -11.97 8.08 1.80
CA LEU A 344 -12.91 8.81 2.65
C LEU A 344 -14.32 8.21 2.63
N LYS A 345 -14.72 7.57 1.53
CA LYS A 345 -16.01 6.88 1.41
C LYS A 345 -16.04 5.54 2.15
N ASN A 346 -14.89 4.89 2.31
CA ASN A 346 -14.79 3.60 3.00
C ASN A 346 -14.20 3.77 4.42
N PRO A 347 -15.03 3.66 5.48
CA PRO A 347 -14.56 3.89 6.85
C PRO A 347 -13.45 2.92 7.28
N GLY A 348 -13.39 1.71 6.72
CA GLY A 348 -12.31 0.77 7.01
C GLY A 348 -10.96 1.21 6.44
N ALA A 349 -10.94 1.70 5.20
CA ALA A 349 -9.72 2.25 4.59
C ALA A 349 -9.30 3.57 5.23
N LEU A 350 -10.26 4.41 5.60
CA LEU A 350 -10.01 5.61 6.39
C LEU A 350 -9.27 5.27 7.68
N ALA A 351 -9.73 4.25 8.42
CA ALA A 351 -9.11 3.82 9.66
C ALA A 351 -7.67 3.32 9.46
N ALA A 352 -7.42 2.49 8.43
CA ALA A 352 -6.06 2.02 8.11
C ALA A 352 -5.13 3.18 7.74
N THR A 353 -5.61 4.12 6.93
CA THR A 353 -4.81 5.28 6.49
C THR A 353 -4.46 6.18 7.67
N LEU A 354 -5.43 6.44 8.56
CA LEU A 354 -5.19 7.20 9.80
C LEU A 354 -4.21 6.47 10.73
N ALA A 355 -4.29 5.13 10.83
CA ALA A 355 -3.33 4.35 11.59
C ALA A 355 -1.90 4.52 11.04
N MET A 356 -1.74 4.47 9.71
CA MET A 356 -0.42 4.67 9.06
C MET A 356 0.11 6.09 9.24
N PHE A 357 -0.77 7.09 9.34
CA PHE A 357 -0.41 8.48 9.65
C PHE A 357 0.06 8.67 11.09
N VAL A 358 -0.60 8.00 12.04
CA VAL A 358 -0.34 8.16 13.48
C VAL A 358 0.83 7.28 13.96
N LEU A 359 1.05 6.12 13.33
CA LEU A 359 2.10 5.16 13.68
C LEU A 359 3.51 5.79 13.79
N PRO A 360 3.99 6.63 12.83
CA PRO A 360 5.26 7.32 12.95
C PRO A 360 5.40 8.19 14.20
N LEU A 361 4.32 8.88 14.61
CA LEU A 361 4.34 9.75 15.78
C LEU A 361 4.55 8.92 17.07
N PHE A 362 3.86 7.79 17.18
CA PHE A 362 4.06 6.85 18.27
C PHE A 362 5.44 6.20 18.24
N ALA A 363 5.96 5.87 17.05
CA ALA A 363 7.29 5.26 16.93
C ALA A 363 8.41 6.22 17.39
N VAL A 364 8.30 7.52 17.08
CA VAL A 364 9.26 8.53 17.57
C VAL A 364 9.13 8.71 19.08
N GLY A 365 7.91 8.77 19.62
CA GLY A 365 7.69 8.84 21.08
C GLY A 365 8.25 7.61 21.81
N GLY A 366 7.89 6.42 21.34
CA GLY A 366 8.35 5.14 21.84
C GLY A 366 9.87 4.99 21.73
N TYR A 367 10.51 5.53 20.69
CA TYR A 367 11.96 5.51 20.54
C TYR A 367 12.66 6.18 21.73
N PHE A 368 12.23 7.39 22.11
CA PHE A 368 12.88 8.12 23.20
C PHE A 368 12.65 7.48 24.57
N THR A 369 11.45 6.98 24.84
CA THR A 369 11.14 6.33 26.12
C THR A 369 11.79 4.95 26.21
N SER A 370 11.73 4.15 25.14
CA SER A 370 12.37 2.84 25.06
C SER A 370 13.89 2.91 25.12
N MET A 371 14.51 3.96 24.59
CA MET A 371 15.97 4.13 24.68
C MET A 371 16.41 4.37 26.13
N ASP A 372 15.64 5.12 26.91
CA ASP A 372 15.91 5.37 28.33
C ASP A 372 15.73 4.10 29.18
N THR A 373 14.70 3.29 28.91
CA THR A 373 14.52 1.99 29.59
C THR A 373 15.58 0.98 29.18
N PHE A 374 15.93 0.93 27.91
CA PHE A 374 16.91 -0.01 27.36
C PHE A 374 18.33 0.26 27.84
N THR A 375 18.73 1.53 27.96
CA THR A 375 20.07 1.92 28.45
C THR A 375 20.20 1.84 29.98
N GLY A 376 19.11 1.55 30.70
CA GLY A 376 19.12 1.24 32.13
C GLY A 376 19.04 2.45 33.06
N THR A 377 18.76 3.65 32.55
CA THR A 377 18.43 4.82 33.40
C THR A 377 17.01 4.73 33.94
N ALA A 378 16.08 4.15 33.16
CA ALA A 378 14.71 3.83 33.52
C ALA A 378 13.92 4.97 34.21
N LYS A 379 14.28 6.22 33.91
CA LYS A 379 13.60 7.42 34.43
C LYS A 379 12.25 7.64 33.75
N MET A 380 12.06 7.07 32.57
CA MET A 380 10.87 7.18 31.75
C MET A 380 10.09 5.86 31.62
N ALA A 381 10.33 4.88 32.50
CA ALA A 381 9.70 3.55 32.43
C ALA A 381 8.16 3.62 32.40
N ASP A 382 7.55 4.34 33.34
CA ASP A 382 6.09 4.53 33.37
C ASP A 382 5.56 5.21 32.10
N MET A 383 6.35 6.10 31.48
CA MET A 383 5.97 6.75 30.23
C MET A 383 6.10 5.81 29.03
N ALA A 384 7.05 4.88 29.03
CA ALA A 384 7.15 3.83 28.03
C ALA A 384 5.90 2.94 28.06
N ASP A 385 5.50 2.48 29.24
CA ASP A 385 4.28 1.67 29.42
C ASP A 385 3.01 2.43 29.01
N MET A 386 2.92 3.72 29.33
CA MET A 386 1.81 4.57 28.89
C MET A 386 1.77 4.69 27.36
N LEU A 387 2.90 4.95 26.71
CA LEU A 387 3.00 5.05 25.24
C LEU A 387 2.66 3.73 24.54
N ASP A 388 3.15 2.62 25.05
CA ASP A 388 2.94 1.29 24.48
C ASP A 388 1.47 0.86 24.55
N ASN A 389 0.82 1.07 25.69
CA ASN A 389 -0.61 0.84 25.85
C ASN A 389 -1.43 1.74 24.92
N SER A 390 -1.09 3.03 24.88
CA SER A 390 -1.73 4.00 24.01
C SER A 390 -1.54 3.70 22.52
N PHE A 391 -0.37 3.20 22.12
CA PHE A 391 -0.07 2.75 20.77
C PHE A 391 -1.04 1.63 20.35
N MET A 392 -1.22 0.63 21.22
CA MET A 392 -2.13 -0.49 20.94
C MET A 392 -3.60 -0.04 20.88
N PHE A 393 -4.04 0.88 21.74
CA PHE A 393 -5.41 1.41 21.68
C PHE A 393 -5.66 2.34 20.49
N THR A 394 -4.64 3.11 20.07
CA THR A 394 -4.79 4.10 19.01
C THR A 394 -4.49 3.48 17.64
N VAL A 395 -3.24 3.11 17.38
CA VAL A 395 -2.82 2.54 16.09
C VAL A 395 -3.39 1.14 15.93
N GLY A 396 -3.24 0.29 16.95
CA GLY A 396 -3.84 -1.04 16.97
C GLY A 396 -5.37 -0.98 16.91
N GLY A 397 -5.99 -0.07 17.65
CA GLY A 397 -7.44 0.18 17.62
C GLY A 397 -7.96 0.58 16.24
N LEU A 398 -7.32 1.54 15.58
CA LEU A 398 -7.69 1.95 14.22
C LEU A 398 -7.56 0.81 13.22
N MET A 399 -6.52 -0.02 13.33
CA MET A 399 -6.36 -1.21 12.47
C MET A 399 -7.40 -2.28 12.78
N MET A 400 -7.73 -2.49 14.05
CA MET A 400 -8.82 -3.37 14.48
C MET A 400 -10.16 -2.93 13.88
N LEU A 401 -10.48 -1.63 13.94
CA LEU A 401 -11.66 -1.05 13.28
C LEU A 401 -11.61 -1.22 11.76
N SER A 402 -10.45 -0.98 11.15
CA SER A 402 -10.24 -1.17 9.72
C SER A 402 -10.61 -2.58 9.28
N THR A 403 -10.18 -3.57 10.06
CA THR A 403 -10.49 -4.98 9.79
C THR A 403 -11.97 -5.28 9.88
N VAL A 404 -12.68 -4.73 10.88
CA VAL A 404 -14.12 -4.92 11.02
C VAL A 404 -14.90 -4.21 9.91
N PHE A 405 -14.46 -3.03 9.47
CA PHE A 405 -15.23 -2.25 8.49
C PHE A 405 -14.88 -2.54 7.03
N ALA A 406 -13.69 -3.07 6.73
CA ALA A 406 -13.28 -3.44 5.37
C ALA A 406 -13.21 -4.95 5.16
N SER A 407 -12.55 -5.70 6.06
CA SER A 407 -12.32 -7.13 5.86
C SER A 407 -13.54 -7.99 6.22
N TYR A 408 -14.31 -7.64 7.25
CA TYR A 408 -15.50 -8.41 7.63
C TYR A 408 -16.60 -8.42 6.54
N PRO A 409 -16.99 -7.27 5.93
CA PRO A 409 -17.93 -7.26 4.81
C PRO A 409 -17.48 -8.15 3.64
N LEU A 410 -16.18 -8.13 3.31
CA LEU A 410 -15.59 -8.98 2.27
C LEU A 410 -15.70 -10.46 2.63
N ALA A 411 -15.48 -10.83 3.90
CA ALA A 411 -15.60 -12.21 4.36
C ALA A 411 -17.06 -12.70 4.45
N SER A 412 -18.03 -11.80 4.69
CA SER A 412 -19.46 -12.14 4.70
C SER A 412 -20.12 -12.08 3.33
N GLY A 413 -19.49 -11.42 2.35
CA GLY A 413 -20.10 -11.13 1.06
C GLY A 413 -21.25 -10.14 1.16
N ASN A 414 -21.31 -9.34 2.23
CA ASN A 414 -22.34 -8.34 2.48
C ASN A 414 -21.76 -6.94 2.38
N ASN A 415 -22.56 -5.95 1.97
CA ASN A 415 -22.16 -4.56 2.09
C ASN A 415 -22.11 -4.12 3.56
N LEU A 416 -21.23 -3.16 3.87
CA LEU A 416 -21.15 -2.58 5.20
C LEU A 416 -22.44 -1.82 5.52
N GLU A 417 -23.06 -2.16 6.65
CA GLU A 417 -24.26 -1.47 7.14
C GLU A 417 -23.90 -0.29 8.05
N ASP A 418 -24.73 0.76 8.07
CA ASP A 418 -24.54 1.96 8.90
C ASP A 418 -23.16 2.68 8.72
N THR A 419 -22.77 3.00 7.49
CA THR A 419 -21.52 3.74 7.17
C THR A 419 -21.26 4.98 8.04
N PRO A 420 -22.25 5.84 8.37
CA PRO A 420 -22.01 7.00 9.23
C PRO A 420 -21.53 6.64 10.64
N LYS A 421 -22.07 5.55 11.23
CA LYS A 421 -21.64 5.10 12.57
C LYS A 421 -20.24 4.50 12.53
N ALA A 422 -19.92 3.76 11.48
CA ALA A 422 -18.58 3.23 11.28
C ALA A 422 -17.55 4.37 11.16
N SER A 423 -17.83 5.41 10.36
CA SER A 423 -16.97 6.59 10.24
C SER A 423 -16.81 7.33 11.56
N LEU A 424 -17.90 7.54 12.31
CA LEU A 424 -17.85 8.16 13.62
C LEU A 424 -17.01 7.36 14.62
N ALA A 425 -17.11 6.02 14.62
CA ALA A 425 -16.29 5.16 15.48
C ALA A 425 -14.78 5.32 15.19
N VAL A 426 -14.40 5.46 13.92
CA VAL A 426 -13.00 5.74 13.53
C VAL A 426 -12.51 7.06 14.13
N TRP A 427 -13.32 8.12 14.03
CA TRP A 427 -12.97 9.41 14.61
C TRP A 427 -12.89 9.38 16.14
N PHE A 428 -13.75 8.61 16.81
CA PHE A 428 -13.70 8.45 18.26
C PHE A 428 -12.45 7.71 18.74
N VAL A 429 -12.00 6.66 18.05
CA VAL A 429 -10.73 6.01 18.39
C VAL A 429 -9.55 6.93 18.12
N LEU A 430 -9.53 7.63 16.98
CA LEU A 430 -8.46 8.56 16.65
C LEU A 430 -8.34 9.69 17.69
N LEU A 431 -9.43 10.43 17.89
CA LEU A 431 -9.43 11.59 18.77
C LEU A 431 -9.28 11.15 20.22
N GLY A 432 -10.04 10.15 20.67
CA GLY A 432 -9.97 9.62 22.03
C GLY A 432 -8.57 9.10 22.36
N GLY A 433 -8.00 8.25 21.50
CA GLY A 433 -6.68 7.67 21.71
C GLY A 433 -5.54 8.70 21.70
N ILE A 434 -5.50 9.61 20.72
CA ILE A 434 -4.42 10.61 20.64
C ILE A 434 -4.53 11.61 21.79
N THR A 435 -5.72 12.17 22.03
CA THR A 435 -5.86 13.23 23.03
C THR A 435 -5.71 12.71 24.45
N SER A 436 -6.16 11.47 24.75
CA SER A 436 -5.88 10.84 26.04
C SER A 436 -4.38 10.61 26.22
N THR A 437 -3.68 10.12 25.20
CA THR A 437 -2.24 9.85 25.25
C THR A 437 -1.44 11.13 25.52
N ILE A 438 -1.74 12.21 24.80
CA ILE A 438 -1.07 13.50 25.01
C ILE A 438 -1.29 13.97 26.45
N THR A 439 -2.51 13.86 26.97
CA THR A 439 -2.85 14.30 28.32
C THR A 439 -2.16 13.43 29.38
N MET A 440 -2.10 12.10 29.18
CA MET A 440 -1.37 11.17 30.06
C MET A 440 0.12 11.45 30.06
N LEU A 441 0.72 11.74 28.90
CA LEU A 441 2.13 12.10 28.79
C LEU A 441 2.44 13.40 29.53
N ILE A 442 1.58 14.43 29.40
CA ILE A 442 1.75 15.68 30.17
C ILE A 442 1.69 15.40 31.67
N GLY A 443 0.77 14.53 32.12
CA GLY A 443 0.70 14.07 33.51
C GLY A 443 1.98 13.38 33.96
N GLY A 444 2.47 12.41 33.17
CA GLY A 444 3.70 11.66 33.47
C GLY A 444 4.96 12.54 33.50
N PHE A 445 5.14 13.45 32.55
CA PHE A 445 6.25 14.41 32.57
C PHE A 445 6.18 15.34 33.78
N THR A 446 4.98 15.73 34.21
CA THR A 446 4.79 16.55 35.41
C THR A 446 5.22 15.79 36.67
N GLU A 447 4.86 14.51 36.78
CA GLU A 447 5.27 13.66 37.92
C GLU A 447 6.77 13.47 37.99
N ILE A 448 7.42 13.22 36.85
CA ILE A 448 8.88 13.10 36.77
C ILE A 448 9.54 14.43 37.15
N ALA A 449 9.02 15.56 36.68
CA ALA A 449 9.57 16.88 37.00
C ALA A 449 9.45 17.21 38.50
N VAL A 450 8.33 16.88 39.13
CA VAL A 450 8.12 17.05 40.59
C VAL A 450 9.08 16.16 41.38
N SER A 451 9.18 14.88 41.02
CA SER A 451 10.09 13.92 41.66
C SER A 451 11.55 14.38 41.60
N GLN A 452 11.99 14.92 40.46
CA GLN A 452 13.36 15.44 40.28
C GLN A 452 13.63 16.76 41.01
N SER A 453 12.60 17.55 41.30
CA SER A 453 12.73 18.86 41.96
C SER A 453 13.07 18.74 43.47
N ALA A 454 12.83 17.59 44.10
CA ALA A 454 13.09 17.31 45.52
C ALA A 454 12.48 18.33 46.51
N ALA A 455 11.51 19.15 46.06
CA ALA A 455 10.79 20.08 46.90
C ALA A 455 9.61 19.34 47.55
N GLU A 456 9.71 19.07 48.86
CA GLU A 456 8.71 18.33 49.65
C GLU A 456 7.29 18.94 49.63
N ASP A 457 7.15 20.19 49.17
CA ASP A 457 5.92 21.00 49.24
C ASP A 457 5.32 21.35 47.85
N VAL A 458 5.90 20.86 46.75
CA VAL A 458 5.38 21.12 45.40
C VAL A 458 4.51 19.95 44.95
N VAL A 459 3.26 19.93 45.43
CA VAL A 459 2.22 19.06 44.85
C VAL A 459 1.72 19.73 43.57
N ALA A 460 2.34 19.44 42.43
CA ALA A 460 1.68 19.75 41.16
C ALA A 460 0.44 18.85 41.04
N SER A 461 -0.71 19.40 40.61
CA SER A 461 -1.94 18.63 40.48
C SER A 461 -1.89 17.69 39.26
N SER A 462 -1.10 16.60 39.33
CA SER A 462 -1.03 15.58 38.26
C SER A 462 -2.38 14.88 38.06
N ALA A 463 -3.17 14.75 39.13
CA ALA A 463 -4.50 14.15 39.12
C ALA A 463 -5.46 14.78 38.08
N GLY A 464 -5.39 16.11 37.87
CA GLY A 464 -6.25 16.79 36.88
C GLY A 464 -6.00 16.33 35.44
N PHE A 465 -4.75 15.96 35.11
CA PHE A 465 -4.41 15.44 33.79
C PHE A 465 -4.98 14.02 33.60
N TYR A 466 -4.85 13.14 34.58
CA TYR A 466 -5.40 11.78 34.48
C TYR A 466 -6.93 11.75 34.41
N LEU A 467 -7.63 12.66 35.12
CA LEU A 467 -9.09 12.83 34.98
C LEU A 467 -9.48 13.27 33.57
N THR A 468 -8.75 14.24 33.01
CA THR A 468 -9.02 14.73 31.66
C THR A 468 -8.71 13.64 30.63
N ALA A 469 -7.64 12.88 30.83
CA ALA A 469 -7.27 11.75 29.98
C ALA A 469 -8.33 10.64 30.00
N SER A 470 -8.87 10.28 31.16
CA SER A 470 -9.91 9.26 31.27
C SER A 470 -11.21 9.70 30.57
N ALA A 471 -11.60 10.96 30.72
CA ALA A 471 -12.76 11.53 30.04
C ALA A 471 -12.61 11.53 28.51
N LEU A 472 -11.41 11.85 28.00
CA LEU A 472 -11.10 11.79 26.56
C LEU A 472 -11.04 10.34 26.05
N PHE A 473 -10.44 9.43 26.82
CA PHE A 473 -10.35 8.02 26.47
C PHE A 473 -11.71 7.33 26.40
N TYR A 474 -12.73 7.84 27.10
CA TYR A 474 -14.09 7.30 27.08
C TYR A 474 -14.70 7.18 25.68
N LEU A 475 -14.21 7.95 24.71
CA LEU A 475 -14.57 7.82 23.29
C LEU A 475 -14.18 6.44 22.70
N VAL A 476 -13.09 5.82 23.15
CA VAL A 476 -12.59 4.52 22.66
C VAL A 476 -13.56 3.37 23.02
N PRO A 477 -14.02 3.20 24.28
CA PRO A 477 -15.11 2.29 24.61
C PRO A 477 -16.38 2.53 23.80
N ILE A 478 -16.82 3.78 23.62
CA ILE A 478 -18.02 4.07 22.81
C ILE A 478 -17.82 3.60 21.36
N ALA A 479 -16.65 3.84 20.78
CA ALA A 479 -16.32 3.36 19.44
C ALA A 479 -16.32 1.84 19.34
N SER A 480 -15.81 1.12 20.36
CA SER A 480 -15.84 -0.35 20.39
C SER A 480 -17.29 -0.89 20.40
N ILE A 481 -18.20 -0.26 21.14
CA ILE A 481 -19.62 -0.60 21.16
C ILE A 481 -20.26 -0.35 19.79
N MET A 482 -20.01 0.82 19.20
CA MET A 482 -20.52 1.16 17.86
C MET A 482 -20.04 0.17 16.80
N THR A 483 -18.78 -0.27 16.90
CA THR A 483 -18.16 -1.25 16.00
C THR A 483 -18.86 -2.59 16.08
N ILE A 484 -19.18 -3.08 17.28
CA ILE A 484 -19.93 -4.32 17.47
C ILE A 484 -21.34 -4.20 16.89
N LEU A 485 -22.02 -3.05 17.10
CA LEU A 485 -23.34 -2.82 16.53
C LEU A 485 -23.32 -2.88 15.00
N VAL A 486 -22.33 -2.25 14.36
CA VAL A 486 -22.12 -2.30 12.91
C VAL A 486 -21.79 -3.72 12.44
N LEU A 487 -20.93 -4.45 13.17
CA LEU A 487 -20.57 -5.85 12.89
C LEU A 487 -21.80 -6.77 12.90
N ILE A 488 -22.66 -6.65 13.92
CA ILE A 488 -23.88 -7.46 14.06
C ILE A 488 -24.85 -7.15 12.93
N LYS A 489 -25.07 -5.87 12.62
CA LYS A 489 -25.95 -5.44 11.51
C LYS A 489 -25.44 -5.95 10.17
N THR A 490 -24.16 -5.76 9.88
CA THR A 490 -23.52 -6.24 8.65
C THR A 490 -23.58 -7.76 8.54
N GLY A 491 -23.41 -8.47 9.67
CA GLY A 491 -23.49 -9.93 9.74
C GLY A 491 -24.89 -10.50 9.48
N ASN A 492 -25.93 -9.75 9.82
CA ASN A 492 -27.33 -10.13 9.64
C ASN A 492 -27.97 -9.49 8.39
N SER A 493 -27.26 -8.63 7.68
CA SER A 493 -27.76 -7.95 6.49
C SER A 493 -28.02 -8.94 5.35
N SER A 494 -29.10 -8.69 4.60
CA SER A 494 -29.42 -9.35 3.34
C SER A 494 -28.81 -8.65 2.13
N ASN A 495 -28.19 -7.47 2.30
CA ASN A 495 -27.57 -6.71 1.22
C ASN A 495 -26.24 -7.35 0.84
N LYS A 496 -26.29 -8.29 -0.11
CA LYS A 496 -25.09 -8.90 -0.67
C LYS A 496 -24.28 -7.88 -1.49
N MET A 497 -22.97 -7.98 -1.43
CA MET A 497 -22.11 -7.31 -2.40
C MET A 497 -22.48 -7.86 -3.79
N VAL A 498 -22.56 -6.98 -4.78
CA VAL A 498 -22.71 -7.43 -6.17
C VAL A 498 -21.46 -8.24 -6.49
N GLU A 499 -21.60 -9.54 -6.74
CA GLU A 499 -20.53 -10.33 -7.37
C GLU A 499 -20.26 -9.68 -8.72
N ILE A 500 -19.23 -8.83 -8.78
CA ILE A 500 -18.58 -8.52 -10.04
C ILE A 500 -17.88 -9.83 -10.42
N GLY A 501 -18.63 -10.71 -11.08
CA GLY A 501 -18.14 -11.91 -11.73
C GLY A 501 -17.29 -11.57 -12.94
N GLN A 502 -16.24 -10.77 -12.73
CA GLN A 502 -15.13 -10.68 -13.65
C GLN A 502 -13.91 -11.12 -12.86
N GLU A 503 -13.10 -12.00 -13.45
CA GLU A 503 -11.74 -12.22 -13.00
C GLU A 503 -11.05 -10.85 -12.99
N VAL A 504 -11.05 -10.19 -11.83
CA VAL A 504 -10.43 -8.87 -11.67
C VAL A 504 -8.94 -9.10 -11.82
N THR A 505 -8.44 -8.69 -12.98
CA THR A 505 -7.05 -8.36 -13.16
C THR A 505 -6.80 -7.08 -12.40
N ASP A 506 -5.74 -7.01 -11.60
CA ASP A 506 -5.45 -5.86 -10.70
C ASP A 506 -5.31 -4.51 -11.44
N ILE A 507 -5.28 -4.52 -12.78
CA ILE A 507 -5.19 -3.35 -13.65
C ILE A 507 -6.27 -3.42 -14.74
N ASP A 508 -7.12 -2.40 -14.84
CA ASP A 508 -8.15 -2.31 -15.89
C ASP A 508 -7.61 -1.75 -17.21
N THR A 509 -6.61 -0.87 -17.16
CA THR A 509 -5.98 -0.26 -18.34
C THR A 509 -4.49 -0.01 -18.08
N TYR A 510 -3.63 -0.39 -19.03
CA TYR A 510 -2.18 -0.22 -18.98
C TYR A 510 -1.68 0.48 -20.24
N THR A 511 -1.02 1.61 -20.08
CA THR A 511 -0.39 2.35 -21.18
C THR A 511 1.03 1.80 -21.41
N LEU A 512 1.29 1.31 -22.61
CA LEU A 512 2.57 0.75 -23.01
C LEU A 512 3.36 1.84 -23.74
N ILE A 513 4.39 2.35 -23.09
CA ILE A 513 5.33 3.32 -23.68
C ILE A 513 6.17 2.59 -24.73
N GLY A 514 6.46 3.26 -25.85
CA GLY A 514 7.23 2.71 -26.96
C GLY A 514 8.52 2.00 -26.51
N GLY A 515 8.67 0.74 -26.93
CA GLY A 515 9.78 -0.13 -26.57
C GLY A 515 9.39 -1.61 -26.60
N VAL A 516 10.37 -2.51 -26.57
CA VAL A 516 10.13 -3.96 -26.51
C VAL A 516 9.80 -4.37 -25.08
N THR A 517 8.57 -4.82 -24.85
CA THR A 517 8.13 -5.34 -23.54
C THR A 517 7.63 -6.77 -23.70
N THR A 518 8.06 -7.69 -22.85
CA THR A 518 7.58 -9.08 -22.94
C THR A 518 6.24 -9.26 -22.22
N ILE A 519 5.46 -10.24 -22.65
CA ILE A 519 4.20 -10.63 -21.97
C ILE A 519 4.46 -10.96 -20.49
N GLN A 520 5.63 -11.54 -20.17
CA GLN A 520 6.04 -11.81 -18.80
C GLN A 520 6.26 -10.54 -17.96
N GLN A 521 6.79 -9.46 -18.56
CA GLN A 521 6.92 -8.17 -17.89
C GLN A 521 5.57 -7.48 -17.69
N LEU A 522 4.63 -7.63 -18.62
CA LEU A 522 3.25 -7.11 -18.47
C LEU A 522 2.50 -7.85 -17.36
N LEU A 523 2.56 -9.19 -17.36
CA LEU A 523 2.00 -10.02 -16.29
C LEU A 523 2.65 -9.71 -14.94
N GLY A 524 3.98 -9.51 -14.93
CA GLY A 524 4.72 -9.12 -13.72
C GLY A 524 4.39 -7.72 -13.21
N ARG A 525 3.80 -6.86 -14.05
CA ARG A 525 3.29 -5.52 -13.68
C ARG A 525 1.83 -5.54 -13.23
N GLY A 526 1.15 -6.68 -13.22
CA GLY A 526 -0.26 -6.81 -12.81
C GLY A 526 -1.28 -6.64 -13.94
N VAL A 527 -0.81 -6.54 -15.19
CA VAL A 527 -1.66 -6.61 -16.39
C VAL A 527 -2.15 -8.05 -16.49
N GLY A 528 -3.46 -8.26 -16.54
CA GLY A 528 -4.02 -9.59 -16.79
C GLY A 528 -4.78 -9.64 -18.11
N VAL A 529 -5.47 -10.77 -18.32
CA VAL A 529 -6.09 -11.12 -19.61
C VAL A 529 -7.19 -10.13 -20.06
N THR A 530 -7.82 -9.44 -19.10
CA THR A 530 -8.87 -8.45 -19.35
C THR A 530 -8.38 -7.00 -19.33
N THR A 531 -7.09 -6.75 -19.06
CA THR A 531 -6.53 -5.41 -19.03
C THR A 531 -6.45 -4.82 -20.44
N LYS A 532 -6.99 -3.62 -20.64
CA LYS A 532 -6.85 -2.90 -21.91
C LYS A 532 -5.43 -2.35 -22.03
N ILE A 533 -4.70 -2.70 -23.09
CA ILE A 533 -3.37 -2.16 -23.37
C ILE A 533 -3.52 -1.02 -24.38
N ILE A 534 -3.14 0.19 -23.99
CA ILE A 534 -3.11 1.36 -24.89
C ILE A 534 -1.65 1.57 -25.32
N ILE A 535 -1.39 1.48 -26.62
CA ILE A 535 -0.07 1.64 -27.22
C ILE A 535 -0.07 3.00 -27.93
N GLY A 536 0.74 3.96 -27.47
CA GLY A 536 0.78 5.30 -28.08
C GLY A 536 1.61 6.31 -27.29
N GLU A 537 1.98 7.40 -27.97
CA GLU A 537 2.63 8.56 -27.37
C GLU A 537 1.67 9.21 -26.38
N SER A 538 2.15 9.45 -25.16
CA SER A 538 1.35 9.96 -24.06
C SER A 538 0.88 11.39 -24.35
N GLU A 539 -0.40 11.59 -24.64
CA GLU A 539 -1.08 12.71 -23.97
C GLU A 539 -1.30 12.28 -22.53
N ASP A 540 -0.83 13.10 -21.58
CA ASP A 540 -0.91 12.90 -20.13
C ASP A 540 -2.30 12.44 -19.68
N THR A 541 -2.52 11.13 -19.73
CA THR A 541 -3.70 10.47 -19.21
C THR A 541 -3.23 9.54 -18.11
N ASP A 542 -3.21 10.13 -16.91
CA ASP A 542 -3.38 9.51 -15.59
C ASP A 542 -2.82 8.07 -15.47
N GLY A 543 -1.52 7.91 -15.73
CA GLY A 543 -0.88 6.60 -15.70
C GLY A 543 0.56 6.62 -16.20
N GLY A 544 1.50 7.06 -15.37
CA GLY A 544 2.92 7.03 -15.74
C GLY A 544 3.85 7.37 -14.58
N SER A 545 4.74 6.43 -14.27
CA SER A 545 5.73 6.48 -13.19
C SER A 545 6.69 7.67 -13.27
N THR A 546 6.86 8.42 -12.18
CA THR A 546 7.98 9.37 -12.04
C THR A 546 9.24 8.60 -11.65
N ILE A 547 10.08 8.25 -12.63
CA ILE A 547 11.47 7.88 -12.36
C ILE A 547 12.25 9.20 -12.23
N ILE A 548 12.57 9.58 -10.99
CA ILE A 548 13.54 10.65 -10.74
C ILE A 548 14.91 10.06 -11.04
N ALA A 549 15.47 10.39 -12.20
CA ALA A 549 16.88 10.18 -12.49
C ALA A 549 17.70 11.11 -11.59
N VAL A 550 18.47 10.53 -10.67
CA VAL A 550 19.50 11.27 -9.93
C VAL A 550 20.69 11.42 -10.87
N ASN A 551 20.91 12.63 -11.39
CA ASN A 551 22.10 12.95 -12.18
C ASN A 551 23.35 12.83 -11.30
N ALA A 552 24.24 11.91 -11.65
CA ALA A 552 25.62 11.88 -11.20
C ALA A 552 26.50 12.43 -12.34
N GLU A 553 26.62 13.76 -12.40
CA GLU A 553 27.57 14.44 -13.28
C GLU A 553 28.81 14.79 -12.47
N LEU A 554 29.86 13.96 -12.58
CA LEU A 554 31.25 14.37 -12.39
C LEU A 554 32.16 13.28 -12.97
N HIS A 555 32.61 13.47 -14.22
CA HIS A 555 34.04 13.52 -14.58
C HIS A 555 34.19 13.70 -16.09
N ASN A 556 34.74 14.86 -16.44
CA ASN A 556 35.44 15.13 -17.69
C ASN A 556 36.64 14.18 -17.77
N ASP A 557 36.86 13.54 -18.91
CA ASP A 557 38.20 13.42 -19.50
C ASP A 557 38.09 13.13 -21.00
N GLU A 558 38.84 13.93 -21.74
CA GLU A 558 38.96 14.02 -23.19
C GLU A 558 40.15 13.16 -23.63
N ILE A 559 39.93 12.09 -24.40
CA ILE A 559 40.96 11.37 -25.19
C ILE A 559 40.23 10.79 -26.42
N THR A 560 40.26 11.43 -27.61
CA THR A 560 41.26 11.32 -28.70
C THR A 560 41.78 9.90 -28.96
N GLU A 561 41.10 9.14 -29.84
CA GLU A 561 41.69 8.37 -30.95
C GLU A 561 40.63 7.43 -31.58
N PHE A 562 40.49 7.52 -32.91
CA PHE A 562 39.76 6.56 -33.76
C PHE A 562 40.70 5.40 -34.14
N PRO A 563 40.18 4.18 -34.28
CA PRO A 563 40.60 3.33 -35.39
C PRO A 563 39.43 2.75 -36.21
N GLU A 564 39.74 2.52 -37.48
CA GLU A 564 38.90 2.16 -38.62
C GLU A 564 38.23 0.77 -38.56
N GLU A 565 37.25 0.64 -39.45
CA GLU A 565 36.30 -0.44 -39.76
C GLU A 565 36.86 -1.87 -39.85
N GLU A 566 36.04 -2.84 -39.46
CA GLU A 566 35.76 -4.05 -40.26
C GLU A 566 34.31 -4.51 -39.98
N ALA A 567 33.60 -4.86 -41.05
CA ALA A 567 32.14 -4.96 -41.18
C ALA A 567 31.50 -6.21 -40.56
N GLU A 568 30.21 -6.12 -40.20
CA GLU A 568 29.09 -6.89 -40.81
C GLU A 568 27.74 -6.60 -40.08
N ASP A 569 26.85 -5.94 -40.82
CA ASP A 569 25.38 -6.03 -40.90
C ASP A 569 24.47 -5.71 -39.69
N GLU A 570 24.05 -4.44 -39.61
CA GLU A 570 22.79 -4.01 -38.98
C GLU A 570 21.81 -3.48 -40.05
N GLU A 571 20.59 -4.04 -40.11
CA GLU A 571 19.47 -3.47 -40.87
C GLU A 571 18.88 -2.27 -40.12
N VAL A 572 19.01 -1.09 -40.72
CA VAL A 572 18.54 0.21 -40.22
C VAL A 572 17.18 0.54 -40.82
N GLU A 573 16.13 0.66 -40.00
CA GLU A 573 14.89 1.36 -40.39
C GLU A 573 15.03 2.87 -40.15
N GLN A 574 14.55 3.61 -41.15
CA GLN A 574 14.94 4.98 -41.48
C GLN A 574 14.22 6.05 -40.66
N SER A 575 14.97 7.09 -40.33
CA SER A 575 14.49 8.41 -39.94
C SER A 575 13.67 9.08 -41.05
N LYS A 576 12.58 9.77 -40.68
CA LYS A 576 11.76 10.68 -41.50
C LYS A 576 12.59 11.50 -42.52
N GLY A 577 12.48 11.13 -43.80
CA GLY A 577 12.71 11.99 -44.96
C GLY A 577 11.43 12.04 -45.83
N PRO A 578 11.34 12.93 -46.83
CA PRO A 578 10.24 12.89 -47.79
C PRO A 578 10.19 11.50 -48.44
N ALA A 579 8.99 10.92 -48.53
CA ALA A 579 8.79 9.56 -49.07
C ALA A 579 9.59 9.41 -50.37
N LYS A 580 10.50 8.42 -50.39
CA LYS A 580 11.46 8.16 -51.47
C LYS A 580 10.77 8.07 -52.85
N GLU A 581 9.50 7.67 -52.83
CA GLU A 581 8.60 7.45 -53.95
C GLU A 581 8.09 8.77 -54.56
N LEU A 582 7.88 9.83 -53.76
CA LEU A 582 7.50 11.16 -54.28
C LEU A 582 8.68 11.86 -54.97
N VAL A 583 9.91 11.56 -54.53
CA VAL A 583 11.14 12.01 -55.20
C VAL A 583 11.30 11.30 -56.54
N MET A 584 11.00 9.99 -56.61
CA MET A 584 11.00 9.24 -57.88
C MET A 584 9.95 9.76 -58.87
N LEU A 585 8.76 10.14 -58.39
CA LEU A 585 7.73 10.75 -59.21
C LEU A 585 8.17 12.13 -59.77
N LEU A 586 8.85 12.94 -58.96
CA LEU A 586 9.42 14.22 -59.40
C LEU A 586 10.50 14.03 -60.49
N ASP A 587 11.37 13.03 -60.35
CA ASP A 587 12.39 12.70 -61.37
C ASP A 587 11.76 12.13 -62.65
N TYR A 588 10.67 11.36 -62.55
CA TYR A 588 9.89 10.90 -63.70
C TYR A 588 9.28 12.08 -64.48
N LEU A 589 8.68 13.05 -63.79
CA LEU A 589 8.11 14.25 -64.44
C LEU A 589 9.20 15.08 -65.14
N LYS A 590 10.38 15.21 -64.53
CA LYS A 590 11.54 15.88 -65.15
C LYS A 590 12.10 15.15 -66.36
N SER A 591 12.20 13.81 -66.30
CA SER A 591 12.76 13.00 -67.39
C SER A 591 11.81 12.84 -68.58
N SER A 592 10.50 12.85 -68.32
CA SER A 592 9.45 12.79 -69.34
C SER A 592 9.06 14.15 -69.95
N GLY A 593 9.48 15.26 -69.32
CA GLY A 593 9.19 16.62 -69.77
C GLY A 593 7.71 17.00 -69.67
N GLN A 594 6.93 16.29 -68.86
CA GLN A 594 5.50 16.55 -68.65
C GLN A 594 5.29 17.53 -67.50
N THR A 595 4.33 18.44 -67.64
CA THR A 595 3.92 19.31 -66.54
C THR A 595 3.06 18.53 -65.53
N VAL A 596 3.00 18.98 -64.27
CA VAL A 596 2.10 18.40 -63.24
C VAL A 596 0.66 18.35 -63.73
N PHE A 597 0.24 19.37 -64.50
CA PHE A 597 -1.08 19.45 -65.12
C PHE A 597 -1.28 18.38 -66.21
N ASP A 598 -0.28 18.15 -67.07
CA ASP A 598 -0.35 17.12 -68.12
C ASP A 598 -0.38 15.71 -67.53
N PHE A 599 0.37 15.48 -66.44
CA PHE A 599 0.37 14.24 -65.69
C PHE A 599 -0.99 13.98 -65.03
N PHE A 600 -1.54 14.96 -64.32
CA PHE A 600 -2.86 14.87 -63.70
C PHE A 600 -3.95 14.52 -64.74
N ARG A 601 -3.94 15.18 -65.91
CA ARG A 601 -4.90 14.91 -66.98
C ARG A 601 -4.72 13.55 -67.65
N SER A 602 -3.53 12.95 -67.58
CA SER A 602 -3.27 11.62 -68.16
C SER A 602 -3.75 10.48 -67.27
N ILE A 603 -3.96 10.75 -65.98
CA ILE A 603 -4.31 9.77 -64.94
C ILE A 603 -5.79 9.83 -64.59
N ASP A 604 -6.39 11.00 -64.65
CA ASP A 604 -7.83 11.21 -64.48
C ASP A 604 -8.60 10.54 -65.64
N LEU A 605 -8.88 9.24 -65.50
CA LEU A 605 -9.47 8.39 -66.54
C LEU A 605 -10.95 8.70 -66.73
N ASP A 606 -11.61 9.21 -65.70
CA ASP A 606 -13.04 9.52 -65.71
C ASP A 606 -13.36 11.03 -65.85
N SER A 607 -12.34 11.89 -65.93
CA SER A 607 -12.44 13.36 -66.06
C SER A 607 -13.19 14.02 -64.90
N SER A 608 -13.10 13.45 -63.70
CA SER A 608 -13.77 13.93 -62.51
C SER A 608 -13.08 15.14 -61.86
N GLY A 609 -11.82 15.41 -62.21
CA GLY A 609 -11.03 16.51 -61.63
C GLY A 609 -10.43 16.18 -60.26
N GLU A 610 -10.52 14.93 -59.81
CA GLU A 610 -9.95 14.39 -58.57
C GLU A 610 -9.36 13.01 -58.88
N ILE A 611 -8.18 12.67 -58.35
CA ILE A 611 -7.56 11.36 -58.55
C ILE A 611 -7.81 10.49 -57.33
N ASP A 612 -8.39 9.30 -57.51
CA ASP A 612 -8.54 8.32 -56.44
C ASP A 612 -7.33 7.38 -56.30
N GLY A 613 -7.27 6.63 -55.20
CA GLY A 613 -6.14 5.71 -54.95
C GLY A 613 -6.00 4.59 -55.98
N PHE A 614 -7.07 4.23 -56.69
CA PHE A 614 -7.04 3.20 -57.74
C PHE A 614 -6.48 3.77 -59.05
N GLU A 615 -6.87 4.98 -59.43
CA GLU A 615 -6.31 5.71 -60.57
C GLU A 615 -4.83 6.03 -60.35
N PHE A 616 -4.47 6.45 -59.13
CA PHE A 616 -3.08 6.69 -58.75
C PHE A 616 -2.22 5.40 -58.80
N GLN A 617 -2.77 4.27 -58.36
CA GLN A 617 -2.09 2.97 -58.47
C GLN A 617 -1.90 2.55 -59.94
N GLN A 618 -2.93 2.73 -60.77
CA GLN A 618 -2.86 2.39 -62.18
C GLN A 618 -1.83 3.27 -62.91
N ALA A 619 -1.76 4.56 -62.55
CA ALA A 619 -0.76 5.48 -63.07
C ALA A 619 0.67 5.07 -62.69
N LEU A 620 0.90 4.71 -61.43
CA LEU A 620 2.21 4.27 -60.95
C LEU A 620 2.67 2.98 -61.64
N LYS A 621 1.74 2.12 -62.02
CA LYS A 621 2.02 0.89 -62.78
C LYS A 621 2.33 1.15 -64.25
N ASP A 622 1.67 2.14 -64.84
CA ASP A 622 1.85 2.49 -66.25
C ASP A 622 3.07 3.42 -66.46
N SER A 623 3.47 4.18 -65.43
CA SER A 623 4.78 4.84 -65.34
C SER A 623 5.84 3.82 -64.88
N ASP A 624 7.04 3.82 -65.43
CA ASP A 624 8.11 2.83 -65.10
C ASP A 624 8.75 3.07 -63.71
N VAL A 625 7.93 3.41 -62.70
CA VAL A 625 8.31 3.84 -61.34
C VAL A 625 8.23 2.68 -60.33
N GLY A 626 7.65 1.53 -60.71
CA GLY A 626 7.67 0.29 -59.94
C GLY A 626 6.28 -0.24 -59.58
N ASP A 627 6.18 -1.55 -59.34
CA ASP A 627 4.93 -2.24 -58.96
C ASP A 627 4.72 -2.13 -57.44
N PHE A 628 3.81 -1.25 -57.02
CA PHE A 628 3.49 -1.04 -55.60
C PHE A 628 2.27 -1.88 -55.15
N PRO A 629 2.36 -2.59 -54.00
CA PRO A 629 1.21 -3.27 -53.42
C PRO A 629 0.13 -2.27 -52.96
N PRO A 630 -1.17 -2.64 -52.99
CA PRO A 630 -2.27 -1.72 -52.70
C PRO A 630 -2.18 -0.99 -51.33
N TRP A 631 -1.55 -1.59 -50.32
CA TRP A 631 -1.46 -1.02 -48.97
C TRP A 631 -0.38 0.07 -48.81
N GLU A 632 0.56 0.20 -49.76
CA GLU A 632 1.58 1.25 -49.76
C GLU A 632 1.10 2.52 -50.48
N VAL A 633 0.18 2.37 -51.43
CA VAL A 633 -0.43 3.48 -52.18
C VAL A 633 -1.29 4.36 -51.27
N ASP A 634 -2.02 3.77 -50.32
CA ASP A 634 -2.84 4.50 -49.34
C ASP A 634 -2.01 5.48 -48.49
N GLY A 635 -0.78 5.10 -48.15
CA GLY A 635 0.16 5.96 -47.42
C GLY A 635 0.65 7.15 -48.24
N LEU A 636 0.82 6.96 -49.55
CA LEU A 636 1.24 8.02 -50.48
C LEU A 636 0.09 9.00 -50.78
N VAL A 637 -1.12 8.48 -50.99
CA VAL A 637 -2.32 9.30 -51.17
C VAL A 637 -2.57 10.17 -49.94
N SER A 638 -2.44 9.60 -48.73
CA SER A 638 -2.56 10.34 -47.47
C SER A 638 -1.47 11.40 -47.25
N ALA A 639 -0.32 11.29 -47.92
CA ALA A 639 0.77 12.26 -47.81
C ALA A 639 0.59 13.45 -48.76
N ILE A 640 -0.16 13.27 -49.85
CA ILE A 640 -0.48 14.31 -50.84
C ILE A 640 -1.79 15.01 -50.49
N ASP A 641 -2.79 14.28 -50.01
CA ASP A 641 -4.10 14.81 -49.59
C ASP A 641 -3.97 15.69 -48.34
N LEU A 642 -3.91 17.01 -48.56
CA LEU A 642 -3.78 18.01 -47.49
C LEU A 642 -5.11 18.31 -46.79
N ASN A 643 -6.23 17.99 -47.41
CA ASN A 643 -7.56 18.37 -46.93
C ASN A 643 -8.27 17.21 -46.19
N GLY A 644 -7.81 15.97 -46.40
CA GLY A 644 -8.26 14.74 -45.73
C GLY A 644 -9.53 14.11 -46.33
N ASP A 645 -9.85 14.36 -47.59
CA ASP A 645 -11.02 13.80 -48.29
C ASP A 645 -10.79 12.44 -48.96
N GLY A 646 -9.55 11.94 -48.94
CA GLY A 646 -9.14 10.65 -49.47
C GLY A 646 -8.94 10.63 -50.99
N LYS A 647 -8.90 11.80 -51.63
CA LYS A 647 -8.62 11.98 -53.06
C LYS A 647 -7.55 13.04 -53.25
N ILE A 648 -6.95 13.09 -54.43
CA ILE A 648 -5.90 14.07 -54.75
C ILE A 648 -6.44 15.06 -55.78
N ASN A 649 -6.48 16.33 -55.43
CA ASN A 649 -6.73 17.39 -56.40
C ASN A 649 -5.43 17.98 -56.96
N LEU A 650 -5.57 18.73 -58.05
CA LEU A 650 -4.42 19.31 -58.76
C LEU A 650 -3.60 20.29 -57.88
N PRO A 651 -4.23 21.19 -57.08
CA PRO A 651 -3.49 22.02 -56.12
C PRO A 651 -2.67 21.24 -55.09
N GLU A 652 -3.21 20.15 -54.54
CA GLU A 652 -2.53 19.31 -53.54
C GLU A 652 -1.31 18.60 -54.11
N LEU A 653 -1.44 18.06 -55.32
CA LEU A 653 -0.33 17.42 -56.03
C LEU A 653 0.77 18.44 -56.37
N ASP A 654 0.40 19.65 -56.80
CA ASP A 654 1.36 20.71 -57.15
C ASP A 654 2.12 21.23 -55.92
N ILE A 655 1.41 21.50 -54.81
CA ILE A 655 2.02 21.97 -53.56
C ILE A 655 2.97 20.93 -52.96
N SER A 656 2.56 19.65 -52.96
CA SER A 656 3.39 18.56 -52.40
C SER A 656 4.67 18.35 -53.21
N LEU A 657 4.59 18.36 -54.54
CA LEU A 657 5.76 18.26 -55.43
C LEU A 657 6.65 19.50 -55.38
N ALA A 658 6.07 20.70 -55.31
CA ALA A 658 6.82 21.95 -55.16
C ALA A 658 7.59 22.00 -53.83
N LYS A 659 6.97 21.56 -52.74
CA LYS A 659 7.61 21.47 -51.41
C LYS A 659 8.80 20.51 -51.42
N ILE A 660 8.67 19.37 -52.11
CA ILE A 660 9.75 18.39 -52.25
C ILE A 660 10.85 18.94 -53.18
N GLY A 661 10.48 19.57 -54.29
CA GLY A 661 11.42 20.23 -55.19
C GLY A 661 12.25 21.32 -54.51
N ALA A 662 11.63 22.13 -53.66
CA ALA A 662 12.29 23.16 -52.86
C ALA A 662 13.21 22.58 -51.76
N GLN A 663 12.92 21.37 -51.26
CA GLN A 663 13.78 20.68 -50.29
C GLN A 663 15.02 20.03 -50.92
N LEU A 664 15.04 19.80 -52.24
CA LEU A 664 16.11 19.08 -52.95
C LEU A 664 17.16 19.99 -53.62
N LEU A 665 16.93 21.30 -53.74
CA LEU A 665 17.84 22.26 -54.40
C LEU A 665 17.89 23.59 -53.62
N PRO A 666 18.99 23.91 -52.91
CA PRO A 666 19.27 25.25 -52.42
C PRO A 666 20.09 26.06 -53.46
N ASP A 667 19.45 27.12 -53.96
CA ASP A 667 19.96 28.39 -54.55
C ASP A 667 20.82 28.41 -55.84
N GLU A 668 20.34 29.17 -56.85
CA GLU A 668 21.14 30.15 -57.61
C GLU A 668 20.31 31.45 -57.77
N GLU A 669 20.95 32.60 -57.51
CA GLU A 669 20.42 33.98 -57.54
C GLU A 669 20.19 34.49 -58.98
N ASP A 670 19.16 35.33 -59.21
CA ASP A 670 19.26 36.69 -59.79
C ASP A 670 17.89 37.31 -60.21
N GLU A 671 17.65 38.50 -59.64
CA GLU A 671 16.98 39.75 -60.09
C GLU A 671 15.62 39.83 -60.87
N GLU A 672 14.75 40.71 -60.32
CA GLU A 672 13.75 41.64 -60.92
C GLU A 672 12.52 41.09 -61.70
N ASP A 673 11.30 41.25 -61.16
CA ASP A 673 10.34 42.34 -61.50
C ASP A 673 8.91 42.11 -60.93
N GLU A 674 8.17 43.22 -60.85
CA GLU A 674 6.93 43.52 -60.12
C GLU A 674 5.60 42.82 -60.56
N GLU A 675 4.55 43.15 -59.79
CA GLU A 675 3.08 42.95 -59.98
C GLU A 675 2.53 41.58 -59.51
N GLY A 676 1.47 41.45 -58.70
CA GLY A 676 0.51 42.36 -58.08
C GLY A 676 -0.68 41.52 -57.54
N GLU A 677 -1.31 41.99 -56.44
CA GLU A 677 -2.66 41.63 -55.93
C GLU A 677 -2.82 40.23 -55.27
N GLU A 678 -3.47 40.01 -54.11
CA GLU A 678 -4.40 40.80 -53.29
C GLU A 678 -4.42 40.24 -51.84
N GLU A 679 -4.57 41.12 -50.83
CA GLU A 679 -4.86 40.75 -49.43
C GLU A 679 -6.32 40.28 -49.28
N SER A 680 -6.54 39.25 -48.45
CA SER A 680 -7.76 39.16 -47.64
C SER A 680 -7.39 38.81 -46.20
N THR A 681 -7.20 39.85 -45.38
CA THR A 681 -7.08 39.79 -43.92
C THR A 681 -8.42 39.42 -43.28
N SER A 682 -8.47 38.37 -42.46
CA SER A 682 -9.56 38.19 -41.48
C SER A 682 -9.08 38.62 -40.09
N THR A 683 -9.65 39.71 -39.58
CA THR A 683 -9.42 40.24 -38.23
C THR A 683 -9.91 39.24 -37.16
N PRO A 684 -9.13 38.97 -36.07
CA PRO A 684 -9.52 38.01 -35.05
C PRO A 684 -10.73 38.48 -34.22
N SER A 685 -11.61 37.53 -33.83
CA SER A 685 -12.86 37.82 -33.12
C SER A 685 -12.64 38.21 -31.65
N LYS A 686 -13.61 38.95 -31.07
CA LYS A 686 -13.56 39.41 -29.66
C LYS A 686 -13.48 38.27 -28.63
N GLU A 687 -13.93 37.07 -28.98
CA GLU A 687 -13.89 35.90 -28.09
C GLU A 687 -12.49 35.30 -27.99
N ASP A 688 -11.70 35.39 -29.07
CA ASP A 688 -10.34 34.88 -29.13
C ASP A 688 -9.37 35.81 -28.40
N LEU A 689 -9.56 37.13 -28.55
CA LEU A 689 -8.78 38.15 -27.85
C LEU A 689 -8.97 38.13 -26.32
N ASN A 690 -10.13 37.70 -25.83
CA ASN A 690 -10.36 37.56 -24.38
C ASN A 690 -9.59 36.39 -23.75
N LYS A 691 -9.25 35.36 -24.54
CA LYS A 691 -8.52 34.18 -24.07
C LYS A 691 -7.00 34.41 -24.00
N MET A 692 -6.47 35.32 -24.83
CA MET A 692 -5.03 35.63 -24.88
C MET A 692 -4.51 36.32 -23.62
N LYS A 693 -3.25 36.11 -23.26
CA LYS A 693 -2.62 36.81 -22.13
C LYS A 693 -2.37 38.28 -22.49
N LYS A 694 -2.23 39.14 -21.49
CA LYS A 694 -2.03 40.59 -21.74
C LYS A 694 -0.78 40.87 -22.59
N ALA A 695 0.29 40.08 -22.44
CA ALA A 695 1.53 40.25 -23.20
C ALA A 695 1.31 39.97 -24.70
N GLU A 696 0.59 38.90 -25.04
CA GLU A 696 0.24 38.53 -26.42
C GLU A 696 -0.65 39.59 -27.09
N LEU A 697 -1.56 40.21 -26.33
CA LEU A 697 -2.37 41.33 -26.82
C LEU A 697 -1.54 42.61 -27.04
N VAL A 698 -0.45 42.80 -26.32
CA VAL A 698 0.45 43.94 -26.54
C VAL A 698 1.26 43.74 -27.81
N GLU A 699 1.80 42.54 -28.04
CA GLU A 699 2.50 42.20 -29.28
C GLU A 699 1.59 42.28 -30.50
N LEU A 700 0.33 41.83 -30.37
CA LEU A 700 -0.67 41.93 -31.44
C LEU A 700 -1.10 43.38 -31.70
N ALA A 701 -1.23 44.21 -30.65
CA ALA A 701 -1.48 45.64 -30.83
C ALA A 701 -0.30 46.36 -31.49
N GLU A 702 0.94 45.95 -31.19
CA GLU A 702 2.15 46.53 -31.77
C GLU A 702 2.32 46.13 -33.24
N SER A 703 2.01 44.89 -33.60
CA SER A 703 2.01 44.44 -35.00
C SER A 703 0.90 45.09 -35.85
N MET A 704 -0.22 45.45 -35.22
CA MET A 704 -1.32 46.19 -35.87
C MET A 704 -1.17 47.72 -35.76
N GLY A 705 -0.10 48.23 -35.14
CA GLY A 705 0.18 49.67 -35.03
C GLY A 705 -0.77 50.47 -34.13
N VAL A 706 -1.45 49.81 -33.18
CA VAL A 706 -2.45 50.42 -32.28
C VAL A 706 -1.89 50.64 -30.87
N SER A 707 -2.57 51.44 -30.05
CA SER A 707 -2.11 51.81 -28.70
C SER A 707 -1.85 50.59 -27.79
N THR A 708 -0.60 50.44 -27.35
CA THR A 708 -0.12 49.34 -26.50
C THR A 708 -0.21 49.61 -24.99
N SER A 709 -0.69 50.79 -24.58
CA SER A 709 -0.80 51.18 -23.18
C SER A 709 -2.24 51.07 -22.64
N GLY A 710 -2.46 50.28 -21.58
CA GLY A 710 -3.77 50.18 -20.93
C GLY A 710 -4.00 48.89 -20.13
N THR A 711 -5.23 48.68 -19.68
CA THR A 711 -5.70 47.39 -19.14
C THR A 711 -6.05 46.42 -20.27
N LYS A 712 -6.24 45.13 -19.96
CA LYS A 712 -6.53 44.11 -20.98
C LYS A 712 -7.77 44.45 -21.82
N LYS A 713 -8.79 45.07 -21.23
CA LYS A 713 -9.99 45.49 -21.96
C LYS A 713 -9.72 46.63 -22.94
N ASP A 714 -8.89 47.59 -22.54
CA ASP A 714 -8.53 48.75 -23.38
C ASP A 714 -7.73 48.30 -24.61
N LEU A 715 -6.84 47.31 -24.46
CA LEU A 715 -6.08 46.71 -25.56
C LEU A 715 -6.98 45.94 -26.54
N ILE A 716 -7.94 45.18 -26.03
CA ILE A 716 -8.89 44.43 -26.87
C ILE A 716 -9.81 45.40 -27.64
N GLU A 717 -10.25 46.50 -27.02
CA GLU A 717 -11.02 47.53 -27.72
C GLU A 717 -10.19 48.29 -28.75
N ALA A 718 -8.91 48.52 -28.49
CA ALA A 718 -7.99 49.12 -29.46
C ALA A 718 -7.78 48.20 -30.68
N ILE A 719 -7.54 46.90 -30.45
CA ILE A 719 -7.31 45.91 -31.52
C ILE A 719 -8.58 45.67 -32.35
N LEU A 720 -9.77 45.69 -31.74
CA LEU A 720 -11.04 45.56 -32.47
C LEU A 720 -11.49 46.86 -33.16
N GLY A 721 -10.90 47.99 -32.77
CA GLY A 721 -11.22 49.30 -33.32
C GLY A 721 -10.25 49.78 -34.41
N ALA A 722 -9.18 49.04 -34.66
CA ALA A 722 -8.25 49.19 -35.78
C ALA A 722 -8.70 48.32 -36.95
#